data_AF-A0A150GK88-F1
#
_entry.id   AF-A0A150GK88-F1
#
_cell.length_a   1.000
_cell.length_b   1.000
_cell.length_c   1.000
_cell.angle_alpha   90.00
_cell.angle_beta   90.00
_cell.angle_gamma   90.00
#
_symmetry.space_group_name_H-M   'P 1'
#
loop_
_entity.id
_entity.type
_entity.pdbx_description
1 polymer ?
#
loop_
_entity_poly.entity_id
_entity_poly.type
_entity_poly.pdbx_seq_one_letter_code
_entity_poly.pdbx_strand_id
1 'polypeptide(L)'
;MAAANGVPDGLPATAGLSRELWESSQHEVFMSLHDPFVQGMAQGTLDRRAFQHYVAQDAHFLKYFARAYGIALSKALALDDATFATLSRLLRGVHEELRLHVSYAARWGVELGLEEEGEAVGSGSGSGGSGGRGVASSATRAYTDFLMSVAEAHGEDGGVAEILAAMLPCSRLYGYLGSALAAAHGAGGAGSGLGPSPANEFWEWVQTYSSPDYLAIPALKEAMFDRLAAHSDKGRLQSLYRRAMQLEAEFFAAQPHSPPPRRIAALVVDFDETCTPRDTIGGLMGLAAAAARAGRPTGGDASWAEATPGRLADNYVAAQGQLLAELLPEGAAPSPEYDPAGLSSFLERLSDFDERMNAVVEESGILKGSTEQELAAAGAALPLRPHCRETLSGALRRGIPVRVLSVNWSDVYVGAALGLPTQLARADEAPAMGAGAAAGGAVGLSCNSLQLDSAGLTSGRLTKRVQSARDKRNALAALREALAAAATAGGGGGGAVVYVGDSVSDLAALLAADVGVVVGTNRLLRRVAERFGVRLRPLAAAPLAATAAEPPSTSSAAGGKGVLYEAAGWEEIRAFLFGVERCSGEEAGRRAGGGGAAERTAPGLVAEASLPRVLSIAGSDSGGGAGIQADLKAMLSRGVFGMTALTALTAQNTHGVHAVHAVPPEFLAAQIDAVLSDLGADAVKTGMLPNAEAVETVAERVRHYRAAAAAAAAAAVAAVAANGDGDGAASDPSPAGPLPPSPLPLVVDPVLVSTSGHSLAEGGVAAALLRSLLPLATLATPNIPEAEALLGCGPIRSVEDMRRAAQELQVRTGCGAVLVKGGHLRPSSSSAADADAAEVVDVLYDGHQLHELRGAWVHTGNTHGTGCTLASAIAAELAKGLPLLSAVAAAREALQRALRESAPLALGSGVQRPFHHLHMLPPHAQPQPQPQPGSAWGGWGLRRADPAAVRRAMRLYAVTDPHCNQKTGRSLVEAVTLAVRGGATIVQLREKDIDGGDFARQAAEALKVCRQHGVPLLINDRVDVALAVGADGVHVGQSDLPAATVRAMIGPSRILGVSVKTPAEARAAAAAGADYLGAGAVLPTGTKDTNVIGLEGLEAVCSAAAPLPVVAIGGVSAANAGDTVRAGCAGIAVVSAIFAAEDAEGAARKLRTVVDEALGRASRVCS
;
A
#
# COMPACT_ATOMS: atom_id res chain seq x y z
N MET A 1 10.17 -33.68 -7.35
CA MET A 1 10.32 -33.31 -5.92
C MET A 1 9.09 -32.64 -5.30
N ALA A 2 8.07 -32.20 -6.05
CA ALA A 2 6.83 -31.63 -5.46
C ALA A 2 5.78 -32.68 -4.97
N ALA A 3 5.88 -33.94 -5.38
CA ALA A 3 4.85 -34.96 -5.08
C ALA A 3 5.02 -35.69 -3.72
N ALA A 4 6.01 -35.33 -2.90
CA ALA A 4 6.38 -36.12 -1.71
C ALA A 4 5.87 -35.58 -0.35
N ASN A 5 5.16 -34.44 -0.33
CA ASN A 5 4.87 -33.71 0.92
C ASN A 5 3.47 -33.90 1.52
N GLY A 6 2.69 -34.92 1.13
CA GLY A 6 1.59 -35.46 1.95
C GLY A 6 0.50 -34.49 2.45
N VAL A 7 0.41 -33.28 1.92
CA VAL A 7 -0.74 -32.39 2.02
C VAL A 7 -1.61 -32.70 0.80
N PRO A 8 -2.95 -32.79 0.92
CA PRO A 8 -3.78 -33.04 -0.24
C PRO A 8 -3.59 -31.91 -1.25
N ASP A 9 -2.89 -32.16 -2.36
CA ASP A 9 -2.96 -31.34 -3.57
C ASP A 9 -4.37 -31.50 -4.13
N GLY A 10 -5.29 -30.72 -3.57
CA GLY A 10 -6.70 -30.71 -3.94
C GLY A 10 -6.99 -30.02 -5.27
N LEU A 11 -5.99 -29.73 -6.11
CA LEU A 11 -6.17 -29.10 -7.43
C LEU A 11 -5.17 -29.64 -8.47
N PRO A 12 -5.63 -29.95 -9.70
CA PRO A 12 -4.83 -30.66 -10.70
C PRO A 12 -3.61 -29.86 -11.17
N ALA A 13 -2.49 -30.58 -11.34
CA ALA A 13 -1.20 -30.04 -11.77
C ALA A 13 -1.27 -29.40 -13.17
N THR A 14 -1.21 -28.07 -13.22
CA THR A 14 -0.87 -27.32 -14.45
C THR A 14 0.30 -26.40 -14.17
N ALA A 15 1.28 -26.36 -15.08
CA ALA A 15 2.44 -25.47 -14.99
C ALA A 15 1.99 -24.06 -15.41
N GLY A 16 2.09 -23.07 -14.51
CA GLY A 16 1.61 -21.69 -14.72
C GLY A 16 2.25 -20.70 -13.73
N LEU A 17 2.14 -19.41 -14.01
CA LEU A 17 2.69 -18.33 -13.17
C LEU A 17 2.04 -18.33 -11.78
N SER A 18 0.74 -18.61 -11.68
CA SER A 18 0.00 -18.71 -10.42
C SER A 18 0.68 -19.65 -9.41
N ARG A 19 1.18 -20.79 -9.88
CA ARG A 19 1.90 -21.78 -9.09
C ARG A 19 3.27 -21.26 -8.64
N GLU A 20 4.05 -20.66 -9.54
CA GLU A 20 5.35 -20.06 -9.22
C GLU A 20 5.18 -18.97 -8.13
N LEU A 21 4.15 -18.14 -8.26
CA LEU A 21 3.81 -17.11 -7.30
C LEU A 21 3.45 -17.69 -5.94
N TRP A 22 2.61 -18.72 -5.91
CA TRP A 22 2.25 -19.44 -4.68
C TRP A 22 3.46 -20.07 -4.00
N GLU A 23 4.32 -20.76 -4.77
CA GLU A 23 5.56 -21.37 -4.28
C GLU A 23 6.55 -20.30 -3.74
N SER A 24 6.53 -19.09 -4.29
CA SER A 24 7.34 -17.96 -3.80
C SER A 24 6.79 -17.27 -2.54
N SER A 25 5.54 -17.55 -2.16
CA SER A 25 4.82 -16.90 -1.05
C SER A 25 4.66 -17.80 0.18
N GLN A 26 5.46 -18.87 0.29
CA GLN A 26 5.33 -19.85 1.38
C GLN A 26 5.58 -19.25 2.76
N HIS A 27 6.35 -18.16 2.85
CA HIS A 27 6.57 -17.44 4.11
C HIS A 27 5.27 -16.81 4.62
N GLU A 28 4.54 -16.04 3.80
CA GLU A 28 3.26 -15.43 4.17
C GLU A 28 2.19 -16.49 4.49
N VAL A 29 2.20 -17.61 3.75
CA VAL A 29 1.33 -18.77 4.01
C VAL A 29 1.62 -19.36 5.39
N PHE A 30 2.90 -19.57 5.71
CA PHE A 30 3.32 -20.06 7.02
C PHE A 30 2.87 -19.13 8.13
N MET A 31 3.14 -17.83 7.99
CA MET A 31 2.79 -16.83 8.99
C MET A 31 1.27 -16.78 9.23
N SER A 32 0.47 -16.85 8.16
CA SER A 32 -0.99 -16.87 8.25
C SER A 32 -1.51 -18.15 8.91
N LEU A 33 -0.95 -19.32 8.58
CA LEU A 33 -1.34 -20.58 9.21
C LEU A 33 -1.06 -20.58 10.71
N HIS A 34 0.05 -20.01 11.14
CA HIS A 34 0.42 -19.94 12.56
C HIS A 34 -0.05 -18.69 13.28
N ASP A 35 -0.84 -17.87 12.61
CA ASP A 35 -1.44 -16.72 13.25
C ASP A 35 -2.30 -17.19 14.46
N PRO A 36 -2.15 -16.56 15.64
CA PRO A 36 -2.92 -16.90 16.82
C PRO A 36 -4.44 -16.94 16.60
N PHE A 37 -4.97 -16.08 15.72
CA PHE A 37 -6.39 -16.09 15.36
C PHE A 37 -6.78 -17.38 14.63
N VAL A 38 -6.03 -17.77 13.59
CA VAL A 38 -6.28 -18.96 12.78
C VAL A 38 -6.15 -20.23 13.64
N GLN A 39 -5.12 -20.27 14.50
CA GLN A 39 -4.89 -21.38 15.42
C GLN A 39 -5.96 -21.46 16.51
N GLY A 40 -6.36 -20.33 17.08
CA GLY A 40 -7.43 -20.27 18.08
C GLY A 40 -8.77 -20.74 17.52
N MET A 41 -9.07 -20.36 16.26
CA MET A 41 -10.26 -20.82 15.53
C MET A 41 -10.23 -22.35 15.33
N ALA A 42 -9.11 -22.91 14.88
CA ALA A 42 -9.00 -24.35 14.66
C ALA A 42 -9.17 -25.19 15.96
N GLN A 43 -8.70 -24.64 17.09
CA GLN A 43 -8.73 -25.30 18.40
C GLN A 43 -10.02 -25.02 19.19
N GLY A 44 -10.87 -24.09 18.73
CA GLY A 44 -12.04 -23.64 19.50
C GLY A 44 -11.68 -22.81 20.74
N THR A 45 -10.47 -22.23 20.78
CA THR A 45 -9.97 -21.43 21.93
C THR A 45 -10.07 -19.92 21.71
N LEU A 46 -10.57 -19.50 20.56
CA LEU A 46 -10.70 -18.09 20.18
C LEU A 46 -11.79 -17.38 21.02
N ASP A 47 -11.49 -16.15 21.47
CA ASP A 47 -12.53 -15.28 22.02
C ASP A 47 -13.56 -14.96 20.93
N ARG A 48 -14.85 -15.17 21.21
CA ARG A 48 -15.94 -14.93 20.27
C ARG A 48 -15.91 -13.52 19.69
N ARG A 49 -15.46 -12.51 20.44
CA ARG A 49 -15.31 -11.13 19.95
C ARG A 49 -14.28 -10.98 18.83
N ALA A 50 -13.22 -11.78 18.86
CA ALA A 50 -12.22 -11.79 17.80
C ALA A 50 -12.84 -12.28 16.48
N PHE A 51 -13.62 -13.36 16.54
CA PHE A 51 -14.30 -13.88 15.36
C PHE A 51 -15.37 -12.92 14.84
N GLN A 52 -16.13 -12.27 15.74
CA GLN A 52 -17.06 -11.20 15.38
C GLN A 52 -16.37 -10.03 14.64
N HIS A 53 -15.17 -9.64 15.09
CA HIS A 53 -14.38 -8.63 14.40
C HIS A 53 -13.98 -9.09 12.99
N TYR A 54 -13.49 -10.32 12.85
CA TYR A 54 -13.18 -10.91 11.54
C TYR A 54 -14.37 -10.87 10.58
N VAL A 55 -15.55 -11.32 11.02
CA VAL A 55 -16.77 -11.31 10.21
C VAL A 55 -17.15 -9.88 9.78
N ALA A 56 -16.97 -8.89 10.66
CA ALA A 56 -17.22 -7.49 10.29
C ALA A 56 -16.24 -6.99 9.22
N GLN A 57 -14.96 -7.38 9.29
CA GLN A 57 -13.94 -6.98 8.30
C GLN A 57 -14.10 -7.72 6.96
N ASP A 58 -14.46 -9.00 6.99
CA ASP A 58 -14.68 -9.83 5.79
C ASP A 58 -15.83 -9.27 4.92
N ALA A 59 -16.89 -8.78 5.56
CA ALA A 59 -17.96 -8.07 4.87
C ALA A 59 -17.48 -6.81 4.11
N HIS A 60 -16.48 -6.10 4.63
CA HIS A 60 -15.86 -4.98 3.91
C HIS A 60 -15.09 -5.48 2.70
N PHE A 61 -14.30 -6.55 2.82
CA PHE A 61 -13.60 -7.14 1.68
C PHE A 61 -14.53 -7.53 0.54
N LEU A 62 -15.62 -8.25 0.84
CA LEU A 62 -16.57 -8.71 -0.17
C LEU A 62 -17.14 -7.55 -1.01
N LYS A 63 -17.39 -6.38 -0.39
CA LYS A 63 -17.87 -5.18 -1.12
C LYS A 63 -16.84 -4.68 -2.14
N TYR A 64 -15.58 -4.59 -1.76
CA TYR A 64 -14.52 -4.12 -2.66
C TYR A 64 -14.13 -5.18 -3.69
N PHE A 65 -14.21 -6.46 -3.35
CA PHE A 65 -14.05 -7.55 -4.31
C PHE A 65 -15.15 -7.52 -5.39
N ALA A 66 -16.40 -7.27 -5.01
CA ALA A 66 -17.49 -7.07 -5.97
C ALA A 66 -17.21 -5.89 -6.91
N ARG A 67 -16.71 -4.77 -6.37
CA ARG A 67 -16.32 -3.59 -7.16
C ARG A 67 -15.14 -3.89 -8.11
N ALA A 68 -14.09 -4.53 -7.63
CA ALA A 68 -12.93 -4.93 -8.42
C ALA A 68 -13.31 -5.89 -9.54
N TYR A 69 -14.19 -6.88 -9.27
CA TYR A 69 -14.74 -7.75 -10.31
C TYR A 69 -15.58 -6.99 -11.33
N GLY A 70 -16.38 -6.00 -10.91
CA GLY A 70 -17.11 -5.13 -11.82
C GLY A 70 -16.18 -4.36 -12.77
N ILE A 71 -15.06 -3.83 -12.25
CA ILE A 71 -14.06 -3.15 -13.08
C ILE A 71 -13.34 -4.14 -13.99
N ALA A 72 -12.91 -5.30 -13.49
CA ALA A 72 -12.31 -6.35 -14.30
C ALA A 72 -13.24 -6.78 -15.44
N LEU A 73 -14.55 -6.90 -15.17
CA LEU A 73 -15.55 -7.24 -16.16
C LEU A 73 -15.66 -6.17 -17.26
N SER A 74 -15.62 -4.88 -16.89
CA SER A 74 -15.60 -3.79 -17.86
C SER A 74 -14.37 -3.82 -18.79
N LYS A 75 -13.22 -4.27 -18.26
CA LYS A 75 -11.96 -4.43 -19.01
C LYS A 75 -11.96 -5.69 -19.86
N ALA A 76 -12.63 -6.75 -19.41
CA ALA A 76 -12.75 -8.01 -20.13
C ALA A 76 -13.55 -7.89 -21.44
N LEU A 77 -14.46 -6.91 -21.55
CA LEU A 77 -15.18 -6.61 -22.79
C LEU A 77 -14.25 -6.32 -23.97
N ALA A 78 -13.04 -5.80 -23.70
CA ALA A 78 -12.03 -5.51 -24.72
C ALA A 78 -11.06 -6.69 -24.97
N LEU A 79 -11.13 -7.76 -24.17
CA LEU A 79 -10.22 -8.93 -24.23
C LEU A 79 -10.84 -10.09 -25.01
N ASP A 80 -11.77 -10.83 -24.39
CA ASP A 80 -12.42 -12.01 -24.97
C ASP A 80 -13.67 -12.45 -24.20
N ASP A 81 -14.60 -13.10 -24.90
CA ASP A 81 -15.89 -13.56 -24.34
C ASP A 81 -15.74 -14.60 -23.23
N ALA A 82 -14.69 -15.43 -23.24
CA ALA A 82 -14.48 -16.46 -22.24
C ALA A 82 -14.01 -15.86 -20.89
N THR A 83 -13.14 -14.84 -20.94
CA THR A 83 -12.75 -14.03 -19.77
C THR A 83 -13.96 -13.30 -19.20
N PHE A 84 -14.78 -12.68 -20.05
CA PHE A 84 -16.00 -11.99 -19.64
C PHE A 84 -16.98 -12.94 -18.94
N ALA A 85 -17.30 -14.09 -19.54
CA ALA A 85 -18.20 -15.07 -18.96
C ALA A 85 -17.71 -15.60 -17.59
N THR A 86 -16.40 -15.82 -17.47
CA THR A 86 -15.79 -16.29 -16.22
C THR A 86 -15.88 -15.24 -15.11
N LEU A 87 -15.54 -13.98 -15.42
CA LEU A 87 -15.67 -12.86 -14.47
C LEU A 87 -17.11 -12.59 -14.07
N SER A 88 -18.07 -12.70 -15.00
CA SER A 88 -19.51 -12.58 -14.70
C SER A 88 -19.97 -13.64 -13.70
N ARG A 89 -19.48 -14.88 -13.84
CA ARG A 89 -19.76 -15.95 -12.87
C ARG A 89 -19.14 -15.65 -11.51
N LEU A 90 -17.90 -15.19 -11.46
CA LEU A 90 -17.22 -14.82 -10.21
C LEU A 90 -17.91 -13.64 -9.51
N LEU A 91 -18.27 -12.60 -10.26
CA LEU A 91 -18.99 -11.43 -9.74
C LEU A 91 -20.35 -11.81 -9.14
N ARG A 92 -21.09 -12.71 -9.80
CA ARG A 92 -22.35 -13.25 -9.27
C ARG A 92 -22.12 -14.02 -7.98
N GLY A 93 -21.08 -14.85 -7.94
CA GLY A 93 -20.69 -15.59 -6.74
C GLY A 93 -20.46 -14.67 -5.54
N VAL A 94 -19.66 -13.61 -5.72
CA VAL A 94 -19.39 -12.63 -4.65
C VAL A 94 -20.64 -11.85 -4.24
N HIS A 95 -21.55 -11.51 -5.16
CA HIS A 95 -22.81 -10.86 -4.80
C HIS A 95 -23.73 -11.77 -3.98
N GLU A 96 -23.81 -13.05 -4.34
CA GLU A 96 -24.59 -14.02 -3.56
C GLU A 96 -23.96 -14.25 -2.19
N GLU A 97 -22.63 -14.34 -2.13
CA GLU A 97 -21.89 -14.41 -0.87
C GLU A 97 -22.17 -13.18 -0.01
N LEU A 98 -22.07 -11.95 -0.53
CA LEU A 98 -22.38 -10.72 0.20
C LEU A 98 -23.84 -10.70 0.72
N ARG A 99 -24.79 -11.22 -0.06
CA ARG A 99 -26.20 -11.36 0.33
C ARG A 99 -26.37 -12.34 1.49
N LEU A 100 -25.69 -13.49 1.44
CA LEU A 100 -25.70 -14.50 2.50
C LEU A 100 -24.91 -14.02 3.74
N HIS A 101 -23.87 -13.21 3.53
CA HIS A 101 -23.00 -12.71 4.58
C HIS A 101 -23.77 -11.83 5.59
N VAL A 102 -24.83 -11.14 5.17
CA VAL A 102 -25.75 -10.42 6.08
C VAL A 102 -26.40 -11.37 7.08
N SER A 103 -26.91 -12.51 6.60
CA SER A 103 -27.52 -13.52 7.48
C SER A 103 -26.49 -14.24 8.36
N TYR A 104 -25.28 -14.43 7.84
CA TYR A 104 -24.16 -15.01 8.59
C TYR A 104 -23.67 -14.07 9.70
N ALA A 105 -23.46 -12.77 9.40
CA ALA A 105 -23.09 -11.75 10.37
C ALA A 105 -24.13 -11.62 11.50
N ALA A 106 -25.43 -11.70 11.15
CA ALA A 106 -26.50 -11.71 12.14
C ALA A 106 -26.41 -12.91 13.11
N ARG A 107 -26.05 -14.11 12.65
CA ARG A 107 -25.83 -15.29 13.53
C ARG A 107 -24.73 -15.05 14.56
N TRP A 108 -23.73 -14.25 14.21
CA TRP A 108 -22.63 -13.87 15.09
C TRP A 108 -22.90 -12.62 15.91
N GLY A 109 -24.08 -11.99 15.80
CA GLY A 109 -24.42 -10.76 16.51
C GLY A 109 -23.67 -9.53 16.00
N VAL A 110 -23.25 -9.53 14.74
CA VAL A 110 -22.58 -8.42 14.07
C VAL A 110 -23.60 -7.64 13.24
N GLU A 111 -23.82 -6.37 13.59
CA GLU A 111 -24.62 -5.46 12.78
C GLU A 111 -23.75 -4.84 11.68
N LEU A 112 -23.94 -5.32 10.45
CA LEU A 112 -23.36 -4.70 9.27
C LEU A 112 -24.15 -3.41 8.98
N GLY A 113 -23.55 -2.26 9.26
CA GLY A 113 -24.11 -0.96 8.87
C GLY A 113 -24.25 -0.90 7.34
N LEU A 114 -25.46 -1.17 6.85
CA LEU A 114 -25.86 -0.97 5.46
C LEU A 114 -26.44 0.44 5.24
N GLU A 115 -26.30 1.34 6.22
CA GLU A 115 -26.67 2.74 6.10
C GLU A 115 -25.55 3.54 5.42
N GLU A 116 -25.96 4.42 4.52
CA GLU A 116 -25.13 5.41 3.84
C GLU A 116 -24.22 6.15 4.84
N GLU A 117 -22.95 6.35 4.49
CA GLU A 117 -22.02 7.21 5.25
C GLU A 117 -22.47 8.68 5.11
N GLY A 118 -23.51 9.03 5.86
CA GLY A 118 -23.96 10.38 6.15
C GLY A 118 -23.45 10.84 7.52
N GLU A 119 -23.12 12.12 7.59
CA GLU A 119 -22.59 12.85 8.75
C GLU A 119 -23.31 12.51 10.07
N ALA A 120 -22.54 12.09 11.09
CA ALA A 120 -23.02 12.04 12.46
C ALA A 120 -22.56 13.29 13.23
N VAL A 121 -23.46 14.26 13.36
CA VAL A 121 -23.39 15.34 14.36
C VAL A 121 -24.17 14.91 15.61
N GLY A 122 -23.43 14.69 16.71
CA GLY A 122 -23.79 15.19 18.04
C GLY A 122 -24.79 14.45 18.96
N SER A 123 -24.27 14.11 20.15
CA SER A 123 -24.89 14.20 21.50
C SER A 123 -25.61 12.99 22.11
N GLY A 124 -25.25 12.69 23.38
CA GLY A 124 -26.22 12.20 24.39
C GLY A 124 -26.02 10.80 25.00
N SER A 125 -25.33 10.76 26.15
CA SER A 125 -25.59 9.92 27.35
C SER A 125 -26.05 8.45 27.25
N GLY A 126 -25.14 7.57 27.67
CA GLY A 126 -25.26 6.24 28.30
C GLY A 126 -26.61 5.51 28.44
N SER A 127 -26.64 4.28 27.92
CA SER A 127 -26.89 3.05 28.70
C SER A 127 -26.39 1.82 27.91
N GLY A 128 -25.86 0.82 28.60
CA GLY A 128 -25.04 -0.25 28.02
C GLY A 128 -25.80 -1.27 27.15
N GLY A 129 -25.23 -1.53 25.98
CA GLY A 129 -25.48 -2.69 25.11
C GLY A 129 -24.36 -2.75 24.06
N SER A 130 -23.39 -3.65 24.24
CA SER A 130 -22.15 -3.71 23.45
C SER A 130 -22.33 -4.48 22.13
N GLY A 131 -23.05 -3.90 21.16
CA GLY A 131 -22.99 -4.31 19.75
C GLY A 131 -22.10 -3.33 18.97
N GLY A 132 -20.88 -3.73 18.61
CA GLY A 132 -19.93 -2.85 17.92
C GLY A 132 -20.32 -2.62 16.46
N ARG A 133 -20.62 -1.37 16.07
CA ARG A 133 -20.67 -0.96 14.66
C ARG A 133 -19.27 -1.13 14.04
N GLY A 134 -19.13 -1.97 13.02
CA GLY A 134 -17.84 -2.41 12.48
C GLY A 134 -17.16 -1.40 11.53
N VAL A 135 -16.29 -0.54 12.07
CA VAL A 135 -15.36 0.29 11.28
C VAL A 135 -14.26 -0.60 10.67
N ALA A 136 -13.88 -0.34 9.41
CA ALA A 136 -12.80 -1.06 8.75
C ALA A 136 -11.46 -0.85 9.49
N SER A 137 -10.71 -1.92 9.69
CA SER A 137 -9.38 -1.90 10.30
C SER A 137 -8.36 -1.26 9.34
N SER A 138 -7.22 -0.81 9.87
CA SER A 138 -6.14 -0.25 9.04
C SER A 138 -5.62 -1.27 8.03
N ALA A 139 -5.52 -2.55 8.39
CA ALA A 139 -5.08 -3.61 7.49
C ALA A 139 -6.11 -3.88 6.38
N THR A 140 -7.39 -3.97 6.74
CA THR A 140 -8.50 -4.14 5.79
C THR A 140 -8.54 -2.98 4.80
N ARG A 141 -8.40 -1.74 5.29
CA ARG A 141 -8.36 -0.54 4.45
C ARG A 141 -7.14 -0.51 3.54
N ALA A 142 -5.95 -0.85 4.05
CA ALA A 142 -4.73 -0.90 3.26
C ALA A 142 -4.85 -1.87 2.08
N TYR A 143 -5.47 -3.04 2.31
CA TYR A 143 -5.75 -3.99 1.23
C TYR A 143 -6.79 -3.43 0.27
N THR A 144 -7.94 -2.97 0.75
CA THR A 144 -9.01 -2.49 -0.15
C THR A 144 -8.55 -1.31 -0.99
N ASP A 145 -7.75 -0.40 -0.44
CA ASP A 145 -7.15 0.72 -1.16
C ASP A 145 -6.14 0.23 -2.21
N PHE A 146 -5.29 -0.76 -1.86
CA PHE A 146 -4.37 -1.41 -2.81
C PHE A 146 -5.14 -2.07 -3.96
N LEU A 147 -6.13 -2.92 -3.66
CA LEU A 147 -6.95 -3.61 -4.65
C LEU A 147 -7.64 -2.61 -5.59
N MET A 148 -8.22 -1.54 -5.04
CA MET A 148 -8.87 -0.52 -5.86
C MET A 148 -7.88 0.27 -6.71
N SER A 149 -6.68 0.56 -6.21
CA SER A 149 -5.64 1.22 -7.00
C SER A 149 -5.22 0.39 -8.22
N VAL A 150 -5.13 -0.94 -8.06
CA VAL A 150 -4.84 -1.87 -9.17
C VAL A 150 -6.05 -1.98 -10.11
N ALA A 151 -7.26 -2.07 -9.55
CA ALA A 151 -8.48 -2.17 -10.33
C ALA A 151 -8.74 -0.93 -11.18
N GLU A 152 -8.47 0.27 -10.67
CA GLU A 152 -8.73 1.53 -11.35
C GLU A 152 -7.59 1.98 -12.29
N ALA A 153 -6.42 1.31 -12.25
CA ALA A 153 -5.33 1.59 -13.17
C ALA A 153 -5.74 1.36 -14.65
N HIS A 154 -5.21 2.15 -15.57
CA HIS A 154 -5.52 2.09 -17.01
C HIS A 154 -4.26 1.80 -17.84
N GLY A 155 -4.44 1.32 -19.08
CA GLY A 155 -3.33 0.99 -19.99
C GLY A 155 -2.66 -0.35 -19.65
N GLU A 156 -1.37 -0.47 -19.94
CA GLU A 156 -0.55 -1.67 -19.65
C GLU A 156 -0.44 -1.96 -18.14
N ASP A 157 -0.76 -0.96 -17.31
CA ASP A 157 -0.61 -0.99 -15.86
C ASP A 157 -1.82 -1.55 -15.08
N GLY A 158 -2.93 -1.86 -15.77
CA GLY A 158 -4.19 -2.23 -15.11
C GLY A 158 -5.10 -3.12 -15.95
N GLY A 159 -4.60 -4.23 -16.48
CA GLY A 159 -5.41 -5.24 -17.15
C GLY A 159 -6.16 -6.17 -16.17
N VAL A 160 -6.91 -7.12 -16.74
CA VAL A 160 -7.62 -8.14 -15.96
C VAL A 160 -6.63 -9.06 -15.21
N ALA A 161 -5.46 -9.33 -15.79
CA ALA A 161 -4.43 -10.16 -15.15
C ALA A 161 -3.90 -9.52 -13.86
N GLU A 162 -3.68 -8.21 -13.85
CA GLU A 162 -3.18 -7.43 -12.71
C GLU A 162 -4.21 -7.42 -11.58
N ILE A 163 -5.50 -7.25 -11.91
CA ILE A 163 -6.59 -7.33 -10.94
C ILE A 163 -6.67 -8.73 -10.34
N LEU A 164 -6.56 -9.77 -11.17
CA LEU A 164 -6.52 -11.15 -10.68
C LEU A 164 -5.29 -11.40 -9.81
N ALA A 165 -4.09 -10.87 -10.15
CA ALA A 165 -2.91 -10.98 -9.31
C ALA A 165 -3.15 -10.41 -7.90
N ALA A 166 -3.87 -9.30 -7.79
CA ALA A 166 -4.23 -8.66 -6.52
C ALA A 166 -5.36 -9.38 -5.75
N MET A 167 -6.15 -10.24 -6.39
CA MET A 167 -7.30 -10.94 -5.78
C MET A 167 -7.07 -12.44 -5.54
N LEU A 168 -6.14 -13.05 -6.27
CA LEU A 168 -5.90 -14.48 -6.24
C LEU A 168 -5.40 -15.00 -4.88
N PRO A 169 -4.47 -14.29 -4.20
CA PRO A 169 -4.00 -14.61 -2.84
C PRO A 169 -5.12 -14.96 -1.86
N CYS A 170 -6.17 -14.14 -1.76
CA CYS A 170 -7.24 -14.33 -0.76
C CYS A 170 -7.89 -15.72 -0.88
N SER A 171 -8.35 -16.05 -2.08
CA SER A 171 -9.13 -17.25 -2.30
C SER A 171 -8.28 -18.50 -2.20
N ARG A 172 -7.01 -18.40 -2.62
CA ARG A 172 -6.05 -19.50 -2.56
C ARG A 172 -5.60 -19.77 -1.13
N LEU A 173 -5.23 -18.73 -0.39
CA LEU A 173 -4.77 -18.84 1.00
C LEU A 173 -5.87 -19.42 1.89
N TYR A 174 -7.11 -18.93 1.80
CA TYR A 174 -8.17 -19.37 2.70
C TYR A 174 -8.52 -20.85 2.44
N GLY A 175 -8.54 -21.26 1.17
CA GLY A 175 -8.75 -22.66 0.79
C GLY A 175 -7.63 -23.58 1.29
N TYR A 176 -6.37 -23.10 1.23
CA TYR A 176 -5.23 -23.81 1.79
C TYR A 176 -5.32 -23.94 3.32
N LEU A 177 -5.60 -22.85 4.03
CA LEU A 177 -5.75 -22.86 5.49
C LEU A 177 -6.83 -23.84 5.94
N GLY A 178 -8.02 -23.79 5.34
CA GLY A 178 -9.11 -24.73 5.63
C GLY A 178 -8.68 -26.18 5.40
N SER A 179 -8.05 -26.47 4.26
CA SER A 179 -7.60 -27.83 3.92
C SER A 179 -6.48 -28.34 4.83
N ALA A 180 -5.52 -27.48 5.19
CA ALA A 180 -4.41 -27.83 6.07
C ALA A 180 -4.92 -28.15 7.49
N LEU A 181 -5.85 -27.35 8.02
CA LEU A 181 -6.47 -27.57 9.32
C LEU A 181 -7.34 -28.84 9.35
N ALA A 182 -8.11 -29.10 8.28
CA ALA A 182 -8.89 -30.33 8.14
C ALA A 182 -8.00 -31.59 8.08
N ALA A 183 -6.89 -31.53 7.34
CA ALA A 183 -5.91 -32.61 7.26
C ALA A 183 -5.22 -32.87 8.61
N ALA A 184 -4.86 -31.81 9.34
CA ALA A 184 -4.27 -31.91 10.67
C ALA A 184 -5.21 -32.61 11.67
N HIS A 185 -6.51 -32.32 11.61
CA HIS A 185 -7.53 -33.04 12.39
C HIS A 185 -7.59 -34.53 12.03
N GLY A 186 -7.63 -34.86 10.73
CA GLY A 186 -7.67 -36.25 10.26
C GLY A 186 -6.46 -37.09 10.66
N ALA A 187 -5.27 -36.48 10.70
CA ALA A 187 -4.03 -37.14 11.10
C ALA A 187 -3.88 -37.30 12.63
N GLY A 188 -4.49 -36.43 13.42
CA GLY A 188 -4.32 -36.37 14.89
C GLY A 188 -5.23 -37.31 15.70
N GLY A 189 -6.24 -37.93 15.08
CA GLY A 189 -7.23 -38.75 15.79
C GLY A 189 -8.09 -37.97 16.79
N ALA A 190 -9.03 -38.67 17.45
CA ALA A 190 -10.03 -38.08 18.36
C ALA A 190 -9.46 -37.40 19.63
N GLY A 191 -8.15 -37.46 19.87
CA GLY A 191 -7.45 -36.87 21.02
C GLY A 191 -6.61 -35.62 20.70
N SER A 192 -6.61 -35.13 19.46
CA SER A 192 -5.74 -34.02 19.03
C SER A 192 -6.16 -32.62 19.53
N GLY A 193 -7.34 -32.48 20.11
CA GLY A 193 -7.91 -31.18 20.52
C GLY A 193 -8.31 -30.28 19.34
N LEU A 194 -8.10 -30.72 18.10
CA LEU A 194 -8.52 -30.08 16.86
C LEU A 194 -9.73 -30.85 16.31
N GLY A 195 -10.73 -30.17 15.74
CA GLY A 195 -11.86 -30.83 15.07
C GLY A 195 -13.25 -30.30 15.40
N PRO A 196 -14.28 -30.87 14.75
CA PRO A 196 -15.67 -30.54 15.03
C PRO A 196 -16.04 -31.03 16.44
N SER A 197 -16.50 -30.10 17.27
CA SER A 197 -16.95 -30.36 18.64
C SER A 197 -18.05 -29.37 19.00
N PRO A 198 -19.00 -29.71 19.88
CA PRO A 198 -19.93 -28.74 20.44
C PRO A 198 -19.23 -27.54 21.10
N ALA A 199 -17.97 -27.69 21.52
CA ALA A 199 -17.14 -26.64 22.08
C ALA A 199 -16.41 -25.77 21.04
N ASN A 200 -16.34 -26.21 19.76
CA ASN A 200 -15.64 -25.48 18.70
C ASN A 200 -16.64 -24.93 17.68
N GLU A 201 -17.26 -23.80 18.03
CA GLU A 201 -18.26 -23.12 17.18
C GLU A 201 -17.69 -22.53 15.88
N PHE A 202 -16.37 -22.42 15.75
CA PHE A 202 -15.71 -21.84 14.57
C PHE A 202 -15.37 -22.86 13.48
N TRP A 203 -15.54 -24.16 13.75
CA TRP A 203 -15.17 -25.23 12.81
C TRP A 203 -15.95 -25.21 11.49
N GLU A 204 -17.13 -24.57 11.47
CA GLU A 204 -17.90 -24.30 10.24
C GLU A 204 -17.03 -23.55 9.20
N TRP A 205 -16.16 -22.64 9.63
CA TRP A 205 -15.22 -21.94 8.76
C TRP A 205 -14.28 -22.93 8.05
N VAL A 206 -13.65 -23.83 8.81
CA VAL A 206 -12.73 -24.84 8.26
C VAL A 206 -13.46 -25.71 7.23
N GLN A 207 -14.69 -26.13 7.54
CA GLN A 207 -15.52 -26.93 6.62
C GLN A 207 -15.86 -26.19 5.33
N THR A 208 -16.24 -24.92 5.41
CA THR A 208 -16.57 -24.10 4.24
C THR A 208 -15.37 -23.91 3.32
N TYR A 209 -14.23 -23.49 3.88
CA TYR A 209 -13.04 -23.18 3.08
C TYR A 209 -12.27 -24.42 2.62
N SER A 210 -12.46 -25.59 3.25
CA SER A 210 -11.97 -26.88 2.73
C SER A 210 -12.95 -27.56 1.76
N SER A 211 -14.11 -26.97 1.48
CA SER A 211 -15.15 -27.62 0.66
C SER A 211 -14.76 -27.66 -0.83
N PRO A 212 -15.18 -28.70 -1.58
CA PRO A 212 -14.95 -28.76 -3.03
C PRO A 212 -15.51 -27.55 -3.78
N ASP A 213 -16.68 -27.04 -3.35
CA ASP A 213 -17.34 -25.90 -3.96
C ASP A 213 -16.51 -24.62 -3.81
N TYR A 214 -15.95 -24.39 -2.62
CA TYR A 214 -15.04 -23.26 -2.40
C TYR A 214 -13.75 -23.42 -3.21
N LEU A 215 -13.11 -24.60 -3.17
CA LEU A 215 -11.83 -24.85 -3.84
C LEU A 215 -11.91 -24.76 -5.37
N ALA A 216 -13.10 -24.91 -5.96
CA ALA A 216 -13.31 -24.67 -7.38
C ALA A 216 -13.12 -23.19 -7.80
N ILE A 217 -13.34 -22.24 -6.88
CA ILE A 217 -13.21 -20.80 -7.12
C ILE A 217 -11.75 -20.37 -7.37
N PRO A 218 -10.78 -20.61 -6.47
CA PRO A 218 -9.39 -20.27 -6.74
C PRO A 218 -8.85 -20.99 -7.98
N ALA A 219 -9.20 -22.26 -8.21
CA ALA A 219 -8.79 -22.99 -9.40
C ALA A 219 -9.25 -22.32 -10.71
N LEU A 220 -10.50 -21.84 -10.73
CA LEU A 220 -11.03 -21.09 -11.86
C LEU A 220 -10.28 -19.78 -12.08
N LYS A 221 -9.96 -19.06 -11.00
CA LYS A 221 -9.20 -17.81 -11.07
C LYS A 221 -7.75 -18.06 -11.52
N GLU A 222 -7.09 -19.11 -11.02
CA GLU A 222 -5.73 -19.52 -11.42
C GLU A 222 -5.67 -19.82 -12.91
N ALA A 223 -6.59 -20.64 -13.42
CA ALA A 223 -6.64 -20.97 -14.85
C ALA A 223 -6.87 -19.73 -15.73
N MET A 224 -7.74 -18.81 -15.30
CA MET A 224 -7.96 -17.55 -16.01
C MET A 224 -6.73 -16.63 -15.93
N PHE A 225 -6.11 -16.52 -14.75
CA PHE A 225 -4.92 -15.73 -14.51
C PHE A 225 -3.74 -16.22 -15.35
N ASP A 226 -3.43 -17.51 -15.35
CA ASP A 226 -2.30 -18.07 -16.10
C ASP A 226 -2.44 -17.87 -17.61
N ARG A 227 -3.67 -18.01 -18.13
CA ARG A 227 -3.96 -17.72 -19.54
C ARG A 227 -3.71 -16.25 -19.90
N LEU A 228 -4.11 -15.32 -19.03
CA LEU A 228 -3.95 -13.88 -19.27
C LEU A 228 -2.50 -13.42 -19.03
N ALA A 229 -1.83 -13.98 -18.02
CA ALA A 229 -0.47 -13.66 -17.63
C ALA A 229 0.55 -13.90 -18.75
N ALA A 230 0.26 -14.81 -19.69
CA ALA A 230 1.10 -15.07 -20.86
C ALA A 230 1.33 -13.82 -21.75
N HIS A 231 0.47 -12.81 -21.65
CA HIS A 231 0.52 -11.58 -22.44
C HIS A 231 0.71 -10.32 -21.58
N SER A 232 1.06 -10.48 -20.30
CA SER A 232 1.26 -9.40 -19.33
C SER A 232 2.72 -9.33 -18.85
N ASP A 233 3.10 -8.23 -18.21
CA ASP A 233 4.39 -8.11 -17.56
C ASP A 233 4.46 -9.02 -16.32
N LYS A 234 5.24 -10.10 -16.44
CA LYS A 234 5.48 -11.06 -15.36
C LYS A 234 6.03 -10.41 -14.09
N GLY A 235 6.94 -9.44 -14.21
CA GLY A 235 7.56 -8.76 -13.06
C GLY A 235 6.53 -7.94 -12.28
N ARG A 236 5.62 -7.26 -13.00
CA ARG A 236 4.50 -6.54 -12.40
C ARG A 236 3.53 -7.48 -11.70
N LEU A 237 3.09 -8.55 -12.36
CA LEU A 237 2.19 -9.54 -11.77
C LEU A 237 2.78 -10.18 -10.51
N GLN A 238 4.09 -10.47 -10.53
CA GLN A 238 4.84 -10.93 -9.36
C GLN A 238 4.80 -9.92 -8.20
N SER A 239 5.03 -8.64 -8.49
CA SER A 239 5.00 -7.57 -7.48
C SER A 239 3.61 -7.42 -6.86
N LEU A 240 2.56 -7.39 -7.69
CA LEU A 240 1.17 -7.25 -7.25
C LEU A 240 0.72 -8.44 -6.39
N TYR A 241 1.01 -9.67 -6.84
CA TYR A 241 0.67 -10.88 -6.09
C TYR A 241 1.39 -10.92 -4.74
N ARG A 242 2.69 -10.61 -4.72
CA ARG A 242 3.48 -10.56 -3.47
C ARG A 242 2.91 -9.55 -2.49
N ARG A 243 2.54 -8.35 -2.98
CA ARG A 243 1.94 -7.32 -2.12
C ARG A 243 0.58 -7.76 -1.58
N ALA A 244 -0.25 -8.38 -2.41
CA ALA A 244 -1.53 -8.95 -1.96
C ALA A 244 -1.35 -10.05 -0.91
N MET A 245 -0.41 -10.98 -1.08
CA MET A 245 -0.09 -12.00 -0.06
C MET A 245 0.36 -11.40 1.28
N GLN A 246 1.18 -10.35 1.26
CA GLN A 246 1.60 -9.64 2.47
C GLN A 246 0.40 -9.01 3.19
N LEU A 247 -0.48 -8.35 2.43
CA LEU A 247 -1.70 -7.73 2.96
C LEU A 247 -2.70 -8.77 3.50
N GLU A 248 -2.76 -9.98 2.93
CA GLU A 248 -3.52 -11.10 3.52
C GLU A 248 -2.96 -11.53 4.87
N ALA A 249 -1.63 -11.68 4.98
CA ALA A 249 -0.99 -12.04 6.25
C ALA A 249 -1.21 -10.95 7.31
N GLU A 250 -1.11 -9.67 6.91
CA GLU A 250 -1.43 -8.52 7.77
C GLU A 250 -2.90 -8.53 8.21
N PHE A 251 -3.83 -8.96 7.34
CA PHE A 251 -5.25 -9.05 7.67
C PHE A 251 -5.54 -10.07 8.77
N PHE A 252 -4.94 -11.27 8.72
CA PHE A 252 -5.06 -12.25 9.82
C PHE A 252 -4.40 -11.72 11.10
N ALA A 253 -3.21 -11.11 11.00
CA ALA A 253 -2.51 -10.54 12.15
C ALA A 253 -3.24 -9.34 12.81
N ALA A 254 -4.07 -8.62 12.03
CA ALA A 254 -4.87 -7.51 12.51
C ALA A 254 -6.07 -7.94 13.37
N GLN A 255 -6.47 -9.22 13.31
CA GLN A 255 -7.56 -9.72 14.14
C GLN A 255 -7.19 -9.64 15.63
N PRO A 256 -8.15 -9.33 16.52
CA PRO A 256 -7.95 -9.51 17.95
C PRO A 256 -7.56 -10.96 18.20
N HIS A 257 -6.48 -11.20 18.94
CA HIS A 257 -6.04 -12.56 19.26
C HIS A 257 -6.18 -12.83 20.75
N SER A 258 -6.51 -14.09 21.05
CA SER A 258 -6.14 -14.73 22.32
C SER A 258 -5.06 -15.75 21.98
N PRO A 259 -3.83 -15.63 22.50
CA PRO A 259 -2.76 -16.56 22.12
C PRO A 259 -3.16 -17.99 22.52
N PRO A 260 -3.07 -18.96 21.60
CA PRO A 260 -3.32 -20.36 21.96
C PRO A 260 -2.27 -20.78 23.00
N PRO A 261 -2.65 -21.53 24.06
CA PRO A 261 -1.73 -21.91 25.12
C PRO A 261 -0.71 -22.96 24.63
N ARG A 262 0.41 -22.52 24.04
CA ARG A 262 1.56 -23.40 23.77
C ARG A 262 2.40 -23.54 25.04
N ARG A 263 2.56 -24.76 25.56
CA ARG A 263 3.46 -25.05 26.69
C ARG A 263 4.84 -25.44 26.17
N ILE A 264 5.79 -24.51 26.20
CA ILE A 264 7.21 -24.78 25.89
C ILE A 264 7.96 -24.93 27.22
N ALA A 265 8.59 -26.09 27.44
CA ALA A 265 9.33 -26.38 28.67
C ALA A 265 10.76 -25.84 28.64
N ALA A 266 11.40 -25.83 27.47
CA ALA A 266 12.72 -25.22 27.27
C ALA A 266 12.97 -24.98 25.77
N LEU A 267 13.78 -23.95 25.49
CA LEU A 267 14.33 -23.67 24.16
C LEU A 267 15.83 -23.96 24.19
N VAL A 268 16.28 -24.92 23.38
CA VAL A 268 17.69 -25.27 23.21
C VAL A 268 18.16 -24.80 21.85
N VAL A 269 19.32 -24.17 21.79
CA VAL A 269 19.79 -23.50 20.57
C VAL A 269 21.27 -23.78 20.39
N ASP A 270 21.66 -24.18 19.19
CA ASP A 270 23.06 -24.17 18.80
C ASP A 270 23.54 -22.75 18.49
N PHE A 271 24.77 -22.43 18.87
CA PHE A 271 25.43 -21.18 18.48
C PHE A 271 26.42 -21.41 17.35
N ASP A 272 26.77 -20.34 16.63
CA ASP A 272 27.42 -20.27 15.31
C ASP A 272 26.39 -20.06 14.20
N GLU A 273 26.47 -20.70 13.04
CA GLU A 273 25.63 -20.42 11.87
C GLU A 273 24.11 -20.53 12.11
N THR A 274 23.68 -21.21 13.17
CA THR A 274 22.30 -21.16 13.68
C THR A 274 21.91 -19.74 14.13
N CYS A 275 22.79 -19.03 14.84
CA CYS A 275 22.57 -17.69 15.39
C CYS A 275 23.24 -16.57 14.57
N THR A 276 24.29 -16.86 13.80
CA THR A 276 25.11 -15.90 13.04
C THR A 276 24.97 -16.15 11.53
N PRO A 277 25.18 -15.13 10.67
CA PRO A 277 25.14 -15.31 9.22
C PRO A 277 26.44 -15.89 8.63
N ARG A 278 27.51 -15.99 9.44
CA ARG A 278 28.83 -16.48 9.05
C ARG A 278 29.45 -17.26 10.21
N ASP A 279 30.31 -18.20 9.85
CA ASP A 279 31.13 -19.00 10.76
C ASP A 279 31.91 -18.14 11.78
N THR A 280 31.94 -18.59 13.03
CA THR A 280 32.53 -17.85 14.15
C THR A 280 34.04 -18.04 14.36
N ILE A 281 34.67 -19.02 13.70
CA ILE A 281 36.10 -19.31 13.80
C ILE A 281 36.92 -18.13 13.28
N GLY A 282 36.48 -17.48 12.20
CA GLY A 282 37.16 -16.32 11.62
C GLY A 282 37.36 -15.16 12.60
N GLY A 283 36.40 -14.92 13.49
CA GLY A 283 36.48 -13.89 14.52
C GLY A 283 37.56 -14.17 15.56
N LEU A 284 37.64 -15.43 16.03
CA LEU A 284 38.67 -15.88 16.96
C LEU A 284 40.08 -15.87 16.33
N MET A 285 40.18 -16.20 15.04
CA MET A 285 41.43 -16.09 14.28
C MET A 285 41.90 -14.63 14.12
N GLY A 286 40.96 -13.68 13.96
CA GLY A 286 41.25 -12.25 13.92
C GLY A 286 41.88 -11.73 15.23
N LEU A 287 41.39 -12.24 16.37
CA LEU A 287 41.95 -11.94 17.69
C LEU A 287 43.38 -12.47 17.86
N ALA A 288 43.62 -13.72 17.44
CA ALA A 288 44.97 -14.31 17.43
C ALA A 288 45.95 -13.45 16.62
N ALA A 289 45.55 -13.00 15.43
CA ALA A 289 46.38 -12.13 14.59
C ALA A 289 46.61 -10.74 15.23
N ALA A 290 45.63 -10.20 15.96
CA ALA A 290 45.77 -8.95 16.70
C ALA A 290 46.74 -9.07 17.89
N ALA A 291 46.67 -10.17 18.63
CA ALA A 291 47.61 -10.47 19.71
C ALA A 291 49.04 -10.59 19.20
N ALA A 292 49.24 -11.29 18.07
CA ALA A 292 50.54 -11.39 17.39
C ALA A 292 51.10 -10.01 17.01
N ARG A 293 50.29 -9.16 16.37
CA ARG A 293 50.69 -7.77 16.01
C ARG A 293 51.04 -6.91 17.22
N ALA A 294 50.45 -7.18 18.37
CA ALA A 294 50.72 -6.49 19.63
C ALA A 294 51.95 -7.04 20.38
N GLY A 295 52.71 -7.98 19.81
CA GLY A 295 53.88 -8.59 20.44
C GLY A 295 53.56 -9.48 21.65
N ARG A 296 52.30 -9.92 21.77
CA ARG A 296 51.86 -10.82 22.85
C ARG A 296 52.13 -12.28 22.47
N PRO A 297 52.38 -13.17 23.45
CA PRO A 297 52.79 -14.55 23.17
C PRO A 297 51.68 -15.31 22.44
N THR A 298 51.95 -15.73 21.21
CA THR A 298 51.16 -16.71 20.45
C THR A 298 51.88 -18.08 20.51
N GLY A 299 51.16 -19.19 20.43
CA GLY A 299 51.76 -20.53 20.46
C GLY A 299 52.53 -20.89 19.18
N GLY A 300 53.50 -21.80 19.33
CA GLY A 300 54.29 -22.40 18.24
C GLY A 300 55.53 -21.61 17.83
N ASP A 301 56.55 -22.35 17.33
CA ASP A 301 57.72 -21.79 16.63
C ASP A 301 57.25 -20.76 15.59
N ALA A 302 57.94 -19.63 15.44
CA ALA A 302 57.45 -18.46 14.69
C ALA A 302 57.01 -18.77 13.23
N SER A 303 57.42 -19.92 12.68
CA SER A 303 56.97 -20.47 11.39
C SER A 303 55.47 -20.79 11.30
N TRP A 304 54.76 -20.95 12.43
CA TRP A 304 53.32 -21.27 12.48
C TRP A 304 52.48 -20.00 12.54
N ALA A 305 53.00 -18.91 13.12
CA ALA A 305 52.42 -17.58 13.00
C ALA A 305 52.65 -16.96 11.61
N GLU A 306 53.72 -17.36 10.91
CA GLU A 306 53.96 -17.08 9.49
C GLU A 306 53.07 -17.93 8.55
N ALA A 307 52.63 -19.12 8.99
CA ALA A 307 51.60 -19.89 8.32
C ALA A 307 50.23 -19.25 8.62
N THR A 308 49.84 -18.28 7.78
CA THR A 308 48.60 -17.51 7.82
C THR A 308 47.42 -18.27 8.44
N PRO A 309 46.59 -17.68 9.34
CA PRO A 309 45.39 -18.31 9.92
C PRO A 309 44.47 -19.05 8.93
N GLY A 310 44.49 -18.66 7.65
CA GLY A 310 43.86 -19.40 6.56
C GLY A 310 44.29 -20.87 6.45
N ARG A 311 45.58 -21.20 6.66
CA ARG A 311 46.10 -22.57 6.55
C ARG A 311 45.48 -23.55 7.57
N LEU A 312 45.18 -23.11 8.79
CA LEU A 312 44.56 -23.98 9.80
C LEU A 312 43.10 -24.25 9.45
N ALA A 313 42.36 -23.22 9.05
CA ALA A 313 40.99 -23.34 8.57
C ALA A 313 40.92 -24.22 7.30
N ASP A 314 41.81 -23.98 6.34
CA ASP A 314 41.93 -24.77 5.10
C ASP A 314 42.25 -26.24 5.41
N ASN A 315 43.15 -26.51 6.36
CA ASN A 315 43.49 -27.86 6.79
C ASN A 315 42.31 -28.55 7.50
N TYR A 316 41.57 -27.82 8.34
CA TYR A 316 40.37 -28.32 8.99
C TYR A 316 39.30 -28.70 7.96
N VAL A 317 39.00 -27.78 7.03
CA VAL A 317 38.00 -27.98 5.97
C VAL A 317 38.42 -29.13 5.04
N ALA A 318 39.70 -29.22 4.67
CA ALA A 318 40.21 -30.30 3.83
C ALA A 318 40.12 -31.66 4.53
N ALA A 319 40.51 -31.75 5.81
CA ALA A 319 40.45 -32.99 6.58
C ALA A 319 39.00 -33.43 6.85
N GLN A 320 38.11 -32.48 7.15
CA GLN A 320 36.68 -32.74 7.30
C GLN A 320 36.07 -33.19 5.98
N GLY A 321 36.44 -32.54 4.86
CA GLY A 321 36.00 -32.91 3.52
C GLY A 321 36.40 -34.34 3.13
N GLN A 322 37.62 -34.77 3.47
CA GLN A 322 38.07 -36.15 3.26
C GLN A 322 37.26 -37.16 4.08
N LEU A 323 37.04 -36.88 5.37
CA LEU A 323 36.21 -37.73 6.23
C LEU A 323 34.78 -37.81 5.71
N LEU A 324 34.19 -36.70 5.30
CA LEU A 324 32.83 -36.66 4.74
C LEU A 324 32.76 -37.40 3.41
N ALA A 325 33.78 -37.33 2.55
CA ALA A 325 33.82 -38.10 1.31
C ALA A 325 33.90 -39.61 1.56
N GLU A 326 34.61 -40.03 2.61
CA GLU A 326 34.70 -41.42 3.04
C GLU A 326 33.36 -41.92 3.63
N LEU A 327 32.77 -41.12 4.52
CA LEU A 327 31.52 -41.45 5.22
C LEU A 327 30.28 -41.34 4.34
N LEU A 328 30.32 -40.44 3.34
CA LEU A 328 29.22 -40.07 2.48
C LEU A 328 29.70 -39.98 1.01
N PRO A 329 29.91 -41.12 0.34
CA PRO A 329 30.39 -41.15 -1.05
C PRO A 329 29.43 -40.44 -2.02
N GLU A 330 29.96 -39.80 -3.07
CA GLU A 330 29.14 -39.23 -4.14
C GLU A 330 28.28 -40.32 -4.81
N GLY A 331 26.97 -40.08 -4.91
CA GLY A 331 26.01 -41.06 -5.46
C GLY A 331 25.41 -42.05 -4.46
N ALA A 332 25.70 -41.92 -3.15
CA ALA A 332 25.02 -42.73 -2.14
C ALA A 332 23.49 -42.53 -2.19
N ALA A 333 22.75 -43.62 -2.38
CA ALA A 333 21.30 -43.56 -2.54
C ALA A 333 20.59 -43.09 -1.25
N PRO A 334 19.52 -42.29 -1.37
CA PRO A 334 18.69 -41.91 -0.22
C PRO A 334 18.01 -43.16 0.36
N SER A 335 17.90 -43.20 1.69
CA SER A 335 17.17 -44.28 2.36
C SER A 335 15.68 -43.93 2.44
N PRO A 336 14.76 -44.81 2.00
CA PRO A 336 13.32 -44.58 2.13
C PRO A 336 12.83 -44.74 3.58
N GLU A 337 13.57 -45.48 4.41
CA GLU A 337 13.28 -45.71 5.82
C GLU A 337 14.32 -45.05 6.72
N TYR A 338 13.88 -44.61 7.90
CA TYR A 338 14.75 -43.98 8.88
C TYR A 338 15.70 -45.01 9.50
N ASP A 339 17.02 -44.80 9.33
CA ASP A 339 18.11 -45.64 9.84
C ASP A 339 18.83 -44.96 11.03
N PRO A 340 18.34 -45.15 12.27
CA PRO A 340 18.92 -44.52 13.45
C PRO A 340 20.31 -45.08 13.82
N ALA A 341 20.57 -46.36 13.53
CA ALA A 341 21.82 -47.02 13.92
C ALA A 341 22.97 -46.55 13.02
N GLY A 342 22.74 -46.52 11.70
CA GLY A 342 23.70 -45.98 10.73
C GLY A 342 23.98 -44.50 10.99
N LEU A 343 22.93 -43.72 11.28
CA LEU A 343 23.10 -42.30 11.60
C LEU A 343 23.91 -42.09 12.89
N SER A 344 23.65 -42.88 13.94
CA SER A 344 24.42 -42.79 15.20
C SER A 344 25.91 -43.10 14.96
N SER A 345 26.24 -44.17 14.22
CA SER A 345 27.62 -44.53 13.91
C SER A 345 28.33 -43.44 13.08
N PHE A 346 27.63 -42.85 12.12
CA PHE A 346 28.13 -41.73 11.32
C PHE A 346 28.48 -40.51 12.21
N LEU A 347 27.57 -40.15 13.13
CA LEU A 347 27.77 -39.01 14.03
C LEU A 347 28.86 -39.27 15.08
N GLU A 348 29.07 -40.52 15.50
CA GLU A 348 30.19 -40.91 16.37
C GLU A 348 31.54 -40.71 15.68
N ARG A 349 31.68 -41.14 14.42
CA ARG A 349 32.91 -40.92 13.64
C ARG A 349 33.20 -39.42 13.42
N LEU A 350 32.15 -38.62 13.22
CA LEU A 350 32.27 -37.16 13.14
C LEU A 350 32.70 -36.56 14.49
N SER A 351 32.10 -37.04 15.59
CA SER A 351 32.46 -36.59 16.95
C SER A 351 33.94 -36.87 17.27
N ASP A 352 34.44 -38.06 16.92
CA ASP A 352 35.84 -38.40 17.12
C ASP A 352 36.79 -37.50 16.30
N PHE A 353 36.34 -37.01 15.14
CA PHE A 353 37.09 -36.04 14.34
C PHE A 353 37.10 -34.66 15.00
N ASP A 354 35.95 -34.15 15.44
CA ASP A 354 35.85 -32.84 16.10
C ASP A 354 36.73 -32.78 17.36
N GLU A 355 36.73 -33.85 18.17
CA GLU A 355 37.59 -33.97 19.36
C GLU A 355 39.09 -33.94 19.03
N ARG A 356 39.51 -34.63 17.94
CA ARG A 356 40.91 -34.57 17.48
C ARG A 356 41.28 -33.17 17.00
N MET A 357 40.41 -32.49 16.26
CA MET A 357 40.69 -31.15 15.76
C MET A 357 40.77 -30.11 16.89
N ASN A 358 39.94 -30.24 17.93
CA ASN A 358 40.06 -29.41 19.14
C ASN A 358 41.42 -29.60 19.83
N ALA A 359 41.97 -30.82 19.85
CA ALA A 359 43.31 -31.07 20.37
C ALA A 359 44.39 -30.37 19.52
N VAL A 360 44.28 -30.40 18.19
CA VAL A 360 45.22 -29.70 17.29
C VAL A 360 45.22 -28.19 17.54
N VAL A 361 44.04 -27.60 17.74
CA VAL A 361 43.90 -26.16 18.04
C VAL A 361 44.55 -25.81 19.37
N GLU A 362 44.32 -26.62 20.40
CA GLU A 362 44.94 -26.45 21.72
C GLU A 362 46.47 -26.61 21.68
N GLU A 363 46.98 -27.64 20.99
CA GLU A 363 48.42 -27.89 20.82
C GLU A 363 49.13 -26.80 20.02
N SER A 364 48.45 -26.20 19.04
CA SER A 364 48.99 -25.10 18.25
C SER A 364 49.23 -23.82 19.09
N GLY A 365 48.45 -23.63 20.16
CA GLY A 365 48.44 -22.40 20.95
C GLY A 365 48.07 -21.14 20.15
N ILE A 366 47.42 -21.27 19.00
CA ILE A 366 47.05 -20.16 18.12
C ILE A 366 46.15 -19.13 18.81
N LEU A 367 45.36 -19.56 19.80
CA LEU A 367 44.45 -18.71 20.57
C LEU A 367 45.09 -18.05 21.80
N LYS A 368 46.42 -18.07 21.93
CA LYS A 368 47.15 -17.48 23.07
C LYS A 368 47.31 -15.96 22.93
N GLY A 369 47.24 -15.23 24.04
CA GLY A 369 47.61 -13.81 24.12
C GLY A 369 46.48 -12.79 23.96
N SER A 370 45.22 -13.23 23.80
CA SER A 370 44.05 -12.34 23.83
C SER A 370 43.57 -12.10 25.27
N THR A 371 42.96 -10.96 25.54
CA THR A 371 42.32 -10.67 26.84
C THR A 371 40.85 -11.05 26.81
N GLU A 372 40.25 -11.25 27.99
CA GLU A 372 38.80 -11.46 28.13
C GLU A 372 37.99 -10.27 27.57
N GLN A 373 38.50 -9.05 27.72
CA GLN A 373 37.87 -7.84 27.18
C GLN A 373 37.88 -7.81 25.65
N GLU A 374 38.96 -8.26 25.01
CA GLU A 374 39.03 -8.36 23.54
C GLU A 374 38.11 -9.47 23.00
N LEU A 375 38.01 -10.60 23.69
CA LEU A 375 37.05 -11.66 23.38
C LEU A 375 35.61 -11.16 23.47
N ALA A 376 35.27 -10.45 24.54
CA ALA A 376 33.95 -9.86 24.73
C ALA A 376 33.64 -8.79 23.68
N ALA A 377 34.60 -7.91 23.35
CA ALA A 377 34.44 -6.88 22.33
C ALA A 377 34.23 -7.49 20.93
N ALA A 378 34.99 -8.54 20.59
CA ALA A 378 34.82 -9.25 19.32
C ALA A 378 33.48 -9.98 19.24
N GLY A 379 33.05 -10.62 20.34
CA GLY A 379 31.73 -11.24 20.43
C GLY A 379 30.60 -10.22 20.28
N ALA A 380 30.67 -9.09 20.99
CA ALA A 380 29.67 -8.03 20.91
C ALA A 380 29.55 -7.39 19.51
N ALA A 381 30.64 -7.40 18.72
CA ALA A 381 30.66 -6.92 17.34
C ALA A 381 30.11 -7.94 16.32
N LEU A 382 29.85 -9.19 16.74
CA LEU A 382 29.40 -10.25 15.85
C LEU A 382 27.94 -10.02 15.43
N PRO A 383 27.63 -9.93 14.12
CA PRO A 383 26.25 -9.83 13.66
C PRO A 383 25.50 -11.13 13.94
N LEU A 384 24.30 -11.03 14.52
CA LEU A 384 23.37 -12.14 14.63
C LEU A 384 22.39 -12.14 13.45
N ARG A 385 21.80 -13.30 13.15
CA ARG A 385 20.68 -13.41 12.23
C ARG A 385 19.51 -12.54 12.72
N PRO A 386 18.74 -11.90 11.81
CA PRO A 386 17.56 -11.14 12.17
C PRO A 386 16.61 -11.94 13.06
N HIS A 387 16.01 -11.31 14.07
CA HIS A 387 15.07 -11.91 15.03
C HIS A 387 15.64 -12.94 16.01
N CYS A 388 16.90 -13.36 15.87
CA CYS A 388 17.52 -14.33 16.80
C CYS A 388 17.52 -13.82 18.24
N ARG A 389 18.12 -12.65 18.48
CA ARG A 389 18.24 -12.06 19.83
C ARG A 389 16.88 -11.78 20.45
N GLU A 390 15.93 -11.28 19.66
CA GLU A 390 14.57 -10.99 20.10
C GLU A 390 13.81 -12.26 20.49
N THR A 391 14.03 -13.35 19.77
CA THR A 391 13.40 -14.65 20.05
C THR A 391 13.90 -15.22 21.37
N LEU A 392 15.23 -15.24 21.57
CA LEU A 392 15.83 -15.72 22.81
C LEU A 392 15.40 -14.86 24.02
N SER A 393 15.45 -13.54 23.87
CA SER A 393 15.02 -12.61 24.93
C SER A 393 13.51 -12.74 25.21
N GLY A 394 12.71 -12.96 24.16
CA GLY A 394 11.27 -13.19 24.26
C GLY A 394 10.90 -14.48 24.98
N ALA A 395 11.70 -15.55 24.82
CA ALA A 395 11.56 -16.78 25.58
C ALA A 395 11.79 -16.54 27.07
N LEU A 396 12.89 -15.87 27.42
CA LEU A 396 13.26 -15.59 28.81
C LEU A 396 12.22 -14.73 29.52
N ARG A 397 11.70 -13.68 28.85
CA ARG A 397 10.61 -12.83 29.40
C ARG A 397 9.33 -13.61 29.69
N ARG A 398 9.10 -14.71 28.98
CA ARG A 398 7.95 -15.61 29.16
C ARG A 398 8.22 -16.74 30.16
N GLY A 399 9.37 -16.71 30.83
CA GLY A 399 9.77 -17.75 31.77
C GLY A 399 10.16 -19.07 31.09
N ILE A 400 10.40 -19.07 29.77
CA ILE A 400 10.89 -20.25 29.05
C ILE A 400 12.42 -20.29 29.23
N PRO A 401 12.98 -21.34 29.86
CA PRO A 401 14.43 -21.50 29.99
C PRO A 401 15.09 -21.60 28.61
N VAL A 402 16.21 -20.90 28.43
CA VAL A 402 17.03 -20.94 27.20
C VAL A 402 18.37 -21.62 27.51
N ARG A 403 18.68 -22.68 26.77
CA ARG A 403 19.99 -23.36 26.83
C ARG A 403 20.72 -23.19 25.51
N VAL A 404 21.90 -22.58 25.55
CA VAL A 404 22.79 -22.44 24.40
C VAL A 404 23.85 -23.53 24.46
N LEU A 405 23.92 -24.34 23.43
CA LEU A 405 25.00 -25.31 23.22
C LEU A 405 25.92 -24.77 22.13
N SER A 406 27.24 -24.90 22.30
CA SER A 406 28.16 -24.46 21.26
C SER A 406 29.48 -25.21 21.32
N VAL A 407 29.99 -25.58 20.15
CA VAL A 407 31.35 -26.11 20.00
C VAL A 407 32.43 -25.02 19.98
N ASN A 408 32.02 -23.74 19.96
CA ASN A 408 32.95 -22.60 19.98
C ASN A 408 33.90 -22.67 21.20
N TRP A 409 35.08 -22.09 21.05
CA TRP A 409 36.17 -22.18 22.03
C TRP A 409 36.09 -21.16 23.18
N SER A 410 35.19 -20.18 23.11
CA SER A 410 35.07 -19.14 24.15
C SER A 410 33.63 -18.87 24.55
N ASP A 411 33.28 -19.27 25.77
CA ASP A 411 32.02 -18.92 26.44
C ASP A 411 31.82 -17.40 26.59
N VAL A 412 32.90 -16.64 26.84
CA VAL A 412 32.87 -15.17 26.88
C VAL A 412 32.48 -14.57 25.52
N TYR A 413 33.06 -15.07 24.43
CA TYR A 413 32.75 -14.62 23.07
C TYR A 413 31.28 -14.88 22.72
N VAL A 414 30.78 -16.10 22.99
CA VAL A 414 29.39 -16.49 22.74
C VAL A 414 28.41 -15.67 23.59
N GLY A 415 28.70 -15.51 24.89
CA GLY A 415 27.87 -14.74 25.81
C GLY A 415 27.74 -13.27 25.39
N ALA A 416 28.86 -12.65 25.01
CA ALA A 416 28.88 -11.27 24.52
C ALA A 416 28.10 -11.13 23.20
N ALA A 417 28.23 -12.07 22.26
CA ALA A 417 27.51 -12.05 21.00
C ALA A 417 25.98 -12.08 21.18
N LEU A 418 25.49 -12.92 22.09
CA LEU A 418 24.05 -13.03 22.35
C LEU A 418 23.50 -11.87 23.19
N GLY A 419 24.36 -11.06 23.82
CA GLY A 419 23.94 -9.96 24.69
C GLY A 419 23.26 -10.44 25.96
N LEU A 420 23.64 -11.64 26.44
CA LEU A 420 23.09 -12.25 27.65
C LEU A 420 23.96 -11.85 28.86
N PRO A 421 23.39 -11.66 30.07
CA PRO A 421 24.13 -11.15 31.22
C PRO A 421 25.40 -11.97 31.53
N THR A 422 26.51 -11.29 31.79
CA THR A 422 27.84 -11.87 32.07
C THR A 422 27.95 -12.63 33.40
N GLN A 423 26.93 -12.58 34.27
CA GLN A 423 26.81 -13.48 35.42
C GLN A 423 26.15 -14.81 35.00
N LEU A 424 26.84 -15.53 34.12
CA LEU A 424 26.55 -16.92 33.86
C LEU A 424 27.01 -17.73 35.07
N ALA A 425 26.11 -18.50 35.67
CA ALA A 425 26.51 -19.62 36.50
C ALA A 425 27.32 -20.56 35.58
N ARG A 426 28.66 -20.48 35.66
CA ARG A 426 29.54 -21.47 35.05
C ARG A 426 29.09 -22.82 35.59
N ALA A 427 28.85 -23.79 34.71
CA ALA A 427 28.28 -25.09 35.10
C ALA A 427 29.06 -25.78 36.23
N ASP A 428 30.32 -25.39 36.45
CA ASP A 428 31.21 -25.91 37.50
C ASP A 428 30.94 -25.31 38.91
N GLU A 429 30.17 -24.22 39.04
CA GLU A 429 29.88 -23.53 40.32
C GLU A 429 28.47 -23.80 40.89
N ALA A 430 27.68 -24.68 40.25
CA ALA A 430 26.37 -25.08 40.78
C ALA A 430 26.44 -26.51 41.39
N PRO A 431 26.54 -26.67 42.71
CA PRO A 431 26.19 -27.95 43.34
C PRO A 431 24.68 -28.12 43.19
N ALA A 432 24.23 -29.26 42.66
CA ALA A 432 22.85 -29.75 42.77
C ALA A 432 21.79 -28.63 42.77
N MET A 433 21.52 -28.02 41.61
CA MET A 433 20.44 -27.03 41.48
C MET A 433 19.12 -27.66 41.90
N GLY A 434 18.68 -27.35 43.12
CA GLY A 434 17.37 -27.74 43.63
C GLY A 434 16.27 -27.17 42.74
N ALA A 435 15.10 -27.82 42.78
CA ALA A 435 13.92 -27.55 41.95
C ALA A 435 13.45 -26.08 41.88
N GLY A 436 13.94 -25.19 42.76
CA GLY A 436 13.63 -23.76 42.76
C GLY A 436 14.33 -22.92 41.68
N ALA A 437 15.47 -23.35 41.13
CA ALA A 437 16.22 -22.56 40.13
C ALA A 437 15.78 -22.82 38.67
N ALA A 438 15.00 -23.89 38.43
CA ALA A 438 14.37 -24.16 37.13
C ALA A 438 13.20 -23.21 36.82
N ALA A 439 12.69 -22.48 37.82
CA ALA A 439 11.50 -21.63 37.70
C ALA A 439 11.80 -20.16 37.36
N GLY A 440 13.08 -19.75 37.33
CA GLY A 440 13.47 -18.34 37.17
C GLY A 440 14.29 -18.09 35.91
N GLY A 441 13.66 -18.12 34.72
CA GLY A 441 14.13 -17.46 33.48
C GLY A 441 15.64 -17.41 33.23
N ALA A 442 16.38 -18.49 33.54
CA ALA A 442 17.84 -18.49 33.52
C ALA A 442 18.36 -18.94 32.15
N VAL A 443 19.41 -18.29 31.68
CA VAL A 443 20.19 -18.72 30.51
C VAL A 443 21.25 -19.71 30.98
N GLY A 444 21.30 -20.88 30.37
CA GLY A 444 22.44 -21.79 30.52
C GLY A 444 23.31 -21.77 29.27
N LEU A 445 24.60 -21.44 29.40
CA LEU A 445 25.58 -21.57 28.31
C LEU A 445 26.47 -22.80 28.55
N SER A 446 26.43 -23.75 27.62
CA SER A 446 27.32 -24.90 27.57
C SER A 446 28.21 -24.77 26.34
N CYS A 447 29.39 -24.20 26.54
CA CYS A 447 30.38 -23.89 25.52
C CYS A 447 31.77 -24.26 26.03
N ASN A 448 32.73 -24.53 25.14
CA ASN A 448 34.13 -24.63 25.56
C ASN A 448 34.63 -23.25 26.03
N SER A 449 35.61 -23.24 26.93
CA SER A 449 36.11 -22.01 27.53
C SER A 449 37.63 -21.92 27.47
N LEU A 450 38.15 -20.80 27.00
CA LEU A 450 39.58 -20.49 27.00
C LEU A 450 40.06 -20.22 28.43
N GLN A 451 41.09 -20.94 28.86
CA GLN A 451 41.71 -20.72 30.16
C GLN A 451 42.62 -19.48 30.12
N LEU A 452 42.52 -18.62 31.12
CA LEU A 452 43.41 -17.48 31.31
C LEU A 452 44.64 -17.88 32.12
N ASP A 453 45.78 -17.28 31.79
CA ASP A 453 47.00 -17.36 32.59
C ASP A 453 47.03 -16.33 33.72
N SER A 454 48.11 -16.32 34.51
CA SER A 454 48.28 -15.40 35.65
C SER A 454 48.37 -13.92 35.25
N ALA A 455 48.58 -13.60 33.98
CA ALA A 455 48.58 -12.24 33.45
C ALA A 455 47.22 -11.82 32.88
N GLY A 456 46.20 -12.68 32.96
CA GLY A 456 44.87 -12.43 32.40
C GLY A 456 44.80 -12.58 30.88
N LEU A 457 45.79 -13.24 30.27
CA LEU A 457 45.81 -13.53 28.85
C LEU A 457 45.34 -14.96 28.60
N THR A 458 44.72 -15.21 27.45
CA THR A 458 44.37 -16.58 27.03
C THR A 458 45.63 -17.43 26.94
N SER A 459 45.62 -18.58 27.62
CA SER A 459 46.73 -19.53 27.65
C SER A 459 46.82 -20.40 26.39
N GLY A 460 45.75 -20.43 25.59
CA GLY A 460 45.57 -21.35 24.46
C GLY A 460 44.96 -22.71 24.86
N ARG A 461 44.81 -23.01 26.17
CA ARG A 461 44.16 -24.23 26.66
C ARG A 461 42.65 -24.09 26.74
N LEU A 462 41.95 -25.20 26.52
CA LEU A 462 40.48 -25.25 26.49
C LEU A 462 39.92 -26.10 27.63
N THR A 463 38.97 -25.54 28.36
CA THR A 463 38.03 -26.31 29.19
C THR A 463 36.92 -26.80 28.29
N LYS A 464 36.95 -28.10 27.99
CA LYS A 464 36.11 -28.74 26.98
C LYS A 464 34.77 -29.20 27.57
N ARG A 465 33.69 -28.48 27.28
CA ARG A 465 32.32 -28.78 27.79
C ARG A 465 31.38 -29.32 26.71
N VAL A 466 31.48 -28.82 25.49
CA VAL A 466 30.70 -29.28 24.33
C VAL A 466 31.66 -29.29 23.14
N GLN A 467 32.13 -30.47 22.74
CA GLN A 467 33.12 -30.60 21.67
C GLN A 467 32.54 -31.21 20.40
N SER A 468 31.45 -31.95 20.52
CA SER A 468 30.99 -32.84 19.47
C SER A 468 29.46 -32.96 19.41
N ALA A 469 28.97 -33.58 18.33
CA ALA A 469 27.57 -33.97 18.18
C ALA A 469 27.06 -34.86 19.33
N ARG A 470 27.93 -35.75 19.82
CA ARG A 470 27.67 -36.62 20.99
C ARG A 470 27.41 -35.80 22.25
N ASP A 471 28.20 -34.75 22.48
CA ASP A 471 28.04 -33.90 23.67
C ASP A 471 26.73 -33.10 23.62
N LYS A 472 26.38 -32.55 22.44
CA LYS A 472 25.09 -31.87 22.23
C LYS A 472 23.90 -32.77 22.57
N ARG A 473 23.92 -34.02 22.08
CA ARG A 473 22.90 -35.04 22.40
C ARG A 473 22.82 -35.33 23.90
N ASN A 474 23.96 -35.56 24.55
CA ASN A 474 24.02 -35.89 25.96
C ASN A 474 23.52 -34.71 26.84
N ALA A 475 23.88 -33.48 26.48
CA ALA A 475 23.41 -32.28 27.16
C ALA A 475 21.89 -32.10 27.07
N LEU A 476 21.29 -32.37 25.90
CA LEU A 476 19.84 -32.35 25.73
C LEU A 476 19.16 -33.46 26.54
N ALA A 477 19.71 -34.67 26.56
CA ALA A 477 19.17 -35.78 27.35
C ALA A 477 19.15 -35.44 28.86
N ALA A 478 20.25 -34.90 29.39
CA ALA A 478 20.33 -34.47 30.78
C ALA A 478 19.32 -33.36 31.12
N LEU A 479 19.10 -32.39 30.21
CA LEU A 479 18.08 -31.36 30.38
C LEU A 479 16.66 -31.96 30.45
N ARG A 480 16.34 -32.91 29.57
CA ARG A 480 15.04 -33.57 29.54
C ARG A 480 14.78 -34.36 30.83
N GLU A 481 15.77 -35.08 31.33
CA GLU A 481 15.69 -35.79 32.61
C GLU A 481 15.44 -34.84 33.79
N ALA A 482 16.15 -33.70 33.82
CA ALA A 482 15.96 -32.68 34.85
C ALA A 482 14.54 -32.05 34.81
N LEU A 483 14.03 -31.75 33.61
CA LEU A 483 12.68 -31.22 33.42
C LEU A 483 11.60 -32.24 33.82
N ALA A 484 11.80 -33.52 33.51
CA ALA A 484 10.89 -34.60 33.90
C ALA A 484 10.86 -34.78 35.43
N ALA A 485 12.02 -34.71 36.10
CA ALA A 485 12.10 -34.77 37.56
C ALA A 485 11.45 -33.53 38.24
N ALA A 486 11.54 -32.35 37.63
CA ALA A 486 10.88 -31.15 38.14
C ALA A 486 9.34 -31.21 37.98
N ALA A 487 8.84 -31.76 36.87
CA ALA A 487 7.41 -31.88 36.60
C ALA A 487 6.69 -32.82 37.58
N THR A 488 7.33 -33.92 37.99
CA THR A 488 6.77 -34.88 38.97
C THR A 488 6.69 -34.30 40.39
N ALA A 489 7.54 -33.33 40.73
CA ALA A 489 7.59 -32.69 42.05
C ALA A 489 6.61 -31.49 42.21
N GLY A 490 6.17 -30.86 41.11
CA GLY A 490 5.48 -29.55 41.15
C GLY A 490 4.04 -29.51 40.62
N GLY A 491 3.43 -30.62 40.21
CA GLY A 491 2.06 -30.64 39.66
C GLY A 491 1.87 -29.86 38.34
N GLY A 492 2.94 -29.33 37.75
CA GLY A 492 2.94 -28.60 36.49
C GLY A 492 2.96 -29.56 35.30
N GLY A 493 1.86 -29.64 34.56
CA GLY A 493 1.78 -30.43 33.32
C GLY A 493 2.85 -30.05 32.30
N GLY A 494 3.56 -31.05 31.78
CA GLY A 494 4.75 -30.94 30.91
C GLY A 494 4.53 -30.13 29.63
N GLY A 495 5.60 -29.47 29.17
CA GLY A 495 5.67 -28.75 27.91
C GLY A 495 6.73 -29.35 26.98
N ALA A 496 6.76 -28.91 25.72
CA ALA A 496 7.70 -29.41 24.71
C ALA A 496 9.10 -28.79 24.85
N VAL A 497 10.14 -29.58 24.62
CA VAL A 497 11.52 -29.13 24.44
C VAL A 497 11.79 -28.91 22.96
N VAL A 498 12.05 -27.66 22.58
CA VAL A 498 12.35 -27.25 21.20
C VAL A 498 13.86 -27.10 21.04
N TYR A 499 14.45 -27.75 20.04
CA TYR A 499 15.86 -27.60 19.69
C TYR A 499 16.00 -26.90 18.33
N VAL A 500 16.85 -25.88 18.23
CA VAL A 500 17.15 -25.17 16.98
C VAL A 500 18.62 -25.38 16.62
N GLY A 501 18.90 -25.83 15.40
CA GLY A 501 20.26 -26.04 14.88
C GLY A 501 20.34 -25.92 13.36
N ASP A 502 21.54 -25.94 12.79
CA ASP A 502 21.75 -25.78 11.33
C ASP A 502 22.71 -26.83 10.73
N SER A 503 23.41 -27.58 11.57
CA SER A 503 24.55 -28.40 11.16
C SER A 503 24.31 -29.90 11.33
N VAL A 504 25.15 -30.71 10.67
CA VAL A 504 25.17 -32.17 10.85
C VAL A 504 25.43 -32.55 12.32
N SER A 505 26.20 -31.73 13.05
CA SER A 505 26.51 -31.98 14.45
C SER A 505 25.29 -31.86 15.37
N ASP A 506 24.24 -31.17 14.94
CA ASP A 506 23.00 -31.01 15.69
C ASP A 506 22.04 -32.17 15.49
N LEU A 507 22.24 -33.00 14.47
CA LEU A 507 21.23 -33.93 13.97
C LEU A 507 20.75 -34.93 15.05
N ALA A 508 21.67 -35.41 15.90
CA ALA A 508 21.32 -36.27 17.02
C ALA A 508 20.50 -35.55 18.11
N ALA A 509 20.80 -34.28 18.40
CA ALA A 509 20.07 -33.50 19.38
C ALA A 509 18.71 -33.05 18.83
N LEU A 510 18.65 -32.61 17.58
CA LEU A 510 17.43 -32.27 16.85
C LEU A 510 16.43 -33.44 16.87
N LEU A 511 16.88 -34.67 16.57
CA LEU A 511 16.03 -35.86 16.56
C LEU A 511 15.62 -36.34 17.97
N ALA A 512 16.35 -35.94 19.00
CA ALA A 512 16.04 -36.26 20.40
C ALA A 512 15.14 -35.20 21.08
N ALA A 513 14.94 -34.04 20.45
CA ALA A 513 14.01 -33.01 20.90
C ALA A 513 12.55 -33.41 20.64
N ASP A 514 11.60 -32.79 21.34
CA ASP A 514 10.17 -32.98 21.03
C ASP A 514 9.83 -32.31 19.69
N VAL A 515 10.48 -31.17 19.43
CA VAL A 515 10.45 -30.45 18.15
C VAL A 515 11.88 -30.07 17.77
N GLY A 516 12.46 -30.76 16.79
CA GLY A 516 13.75 -30.43 16.21
C GLY A 516 13.60 -29.52 15.00
N VAL A 517 14.11 -28.29 15.10
CA VAL A 517 14.02 -27.26 14.08
C VAL A 517 15.38 -27.02 13.43
N VAL A 518 15.46 -27.26 12.13
CA VAL A 518 16.61 -26.95 11.28
C VAL A 518 16.42 -25.55 10.71
N VAL A 519 17.40 -24.66 10.88
CA VAL A 519 17.39 -23.33 10.29
C VAL A 519 18.42 -23.22 9.15
N GLY A 520 18.02 -22.60 8.04
CA GLY A 520 18.93 -22.32 6.91
C GLY A 520 19.01 -23.41 5.84
N THR A 521 20.06 -23.36 5.01
CA THR A 521 20.15 -24.13 3.76
C THR A 521 21.34 -25.10 3.67
N ASN A 522 21.74 -25.70 4.80
CA ASN A 522 22.91 -26.58 4.85
C ASN A 522 22.73 -27.83 3.97
N ARG A 523 23.41 -27.87 2.81
CA ARG A 523 23.33 -28.96 1.83
C ARG A 523 23.83 -30.28 2.39
N LEU A 524 24.86 -30.24 3.23
CA LEU A 524 25.44 -31.44 3.82
C LEU A 524 24.46 -32.08 4.80
N LEU A 525 23.84 -31.27 5.68
CA LEU A 525 22.78 -31.74 6.58
C LEU A 525 21.67 -32.45 5.80
N ARG A 526 21.15 -31.84 4.73
CA ARG A 526 20.09 -32.44 3.91
C ARG A 526 20.53 -33.76 3.29
N ARG A 527 21.74 -33.82 2.74
CA ARG A 527 22.29 -35.04 2.14
C ARG A 527 22.46 -36.16 3.18
N VAL A 528 22.89 -35.83 4.39
CA VAL A 528 22.96 -36.79 5.52
C VAL A 528 21.55 -37.23 5.94
N ALA A 529 20.60 -36.29 6.05
CA ALA A 529 19.20 -36.59 6.38
C ALA A 529 18.57 -37.56 5.36
N GLU A 530 18.72 -37.28 4.06
CA GLU A 530 18.26 -38.14 2.97
C GLU A 530 18.92 -39.52 2.99
N ARG A 531 20.24 -39.58 3.24
CA ARG A 531 20.99 -40.84 3.30
C ARG A 531 20.48 -41.78 4.40
N PHE A 532 20.02 -41.22 5.52
CA PHE A 532 19.54 -41.99 6.68
C PHE A 532 18.02 -41.94 6.85
N GLY A 533 17.27 -41.48 5.83
CA GLY A 533 15.80 -41.49 5.83
C GLY A 533 15.15 -40.55 6.85
N VAL A 534 15.85 -39.50 7.26
CA VAL A 534 15.29 -38.39 8.04
C VAL A 534 14.49 -37.49 7.10
N ARG A 535 13.21 -37.30 7.40
CA ARG A 535 12.30 -36.45 6.63
C ARG A 535 12.31 -35.04 7.19
N LEU A 536 12.68 -34.09 6.35
CA LEU A 536 12.51 -32.67 6.62
C LEU A 536 11.10 -32.25 6.17
N ARG A 537 10.38 -31.56 7.05
CA ARG A 537 9.07 -30.97 6.77
C ARG A 537 9.12 -29.48 7.05
N PRO A 538 8.30 -28.64 6.41
CA PRO A 538 8.16 -27.26 6.85
C PRO A 538 7.79 -27.20 8.33
N LEU A 539 8.32 -26.22 9.07
CA LEU A 539 7.96 -25.98 10.47
C LEU A 539 6.45 -25.88 10.68
N ALA A 540 5.69 -25.59 9.61
CA ALA A 540 4.26 -25.47 9.68
C ALA A 540 3.52 -26.77 9.99
N ALA A 541 4.14 -27.89 9.64
CA ALA A 541 3.62 -29.21 9.93
C ALA A 541 3.97 -29.69 11.35
N ALA A 542 4.61 -28.85 12.18
CA ALA A 542 4.94 -29.21 13.55
C ALA A 542 3.68 -29.32 14.41
N PRO A 543 3.57 -30.36 15.26
CA PRO A 543 2.37 -30.59 16.07
C PRO A 543 2.10 -29.40 17.00
N LEU A 544 0.89 -28.86 16.87
CA LEU A 544 0.38 -27.73 17.66
C LEU A 544 -0.01 -28.13 19.10
N ALA A 545 -0.33 -29.41 19.30
CA ALA A 545 -0.76 -29.96 20.57
C ALA A 545 0.43 -30.54 21.36
N ALA A 546 1.19 -29.69 22.04
CA ALA A 546 1.94 -30.10 23.23
C ALA A 546 1.04 -30.05 24.49
N THR A 547 -0.24 -30.41 24.33
CA THR A 547 -1.27 -30.26 25.36
C THR A 547 -2.17 -31.50 25.40
N ALA A 548 -1.80 -32.51 26.20
CA ALA A 548 -2.74 -33.38 26.95
C ALA A 548 -1.99 -34.37 27.86
N ALA A 549 -1.92 -34.02 29.15
CA ALA A 549 -2.26 -34.85 30.32
C ALA A 549 -1.73 -36.29 30.57
N GLU A 550 -0.81 -36.88 29.80
CA GLU A 550 -0.10 -38.09 30.27
C GLU A 550 1.42 -37.97 30.08
N PRO A 551 2.24 -38.25 31.12
CA PRO A 551 3.66 -38.45 30.91
C PRO A 551 3.80 -39.61 29.92
N PRO A 552 4.61 -39.49 28.84
CA PRO A 552 4.78 -40.59 27.91
C PRO A 552 5.24 -41.78 28.73
N SER A 553 4.42 -42.83 28.76
CA SER A 553 4.85 -44.13 29.25
C SER A 553 6.17 -44.44 28.56
N THR A 554 7.13 -44.98 29.30
CA THR A 554 8.50 -45.27 28.86
C THR A 554 8.59 -46.28 27.70
N SER A 555 7.48 -46.52 26.98
CA SER A 555 7.38 -47.42 25.83
C SER A 555 6.51 -46.92 24.66
N SER A 556 6.04 -45.66 24.60
CA SER A 556 5.34 -45.16 23.40
C SER A 556 5.68 -43.70 23.06
N ALA A 557 6.81 -43.51 22.37
CA ALA A 557 7.24 -42.23 21.81
C ALA A 557 6.32 -41.78 20.66
N ALA A 558 5.43 -40.82 20.94
CA ALA A 558 4.60 -40.11 19.95
C ALA A 558 5.32 -38.87 19.38
N GLY A 559 6.62 -38.97 19.12
CA GLY A 559 7.37 -38.09 18.21
C GLY A 559 7.72 -38.91 16.98
N GLY A 560 7.28 -38.49 15.79
CA GLY A 560 7.50 -39.24 14.56
C GLY A 560 8.98 -39.56 14.35
N LYS A 561 9.37 -40.83 14.44
CA LYS A 561 10.75 -41.28 14.22
C LYS A 561 11.30 -40.70 12.91
N GLY A 562 12.43 -40.01 12.99
CA GLY A 562 13.13 -39.47 11.82
C GLY A 562 12.43 -38.30 11.13
N VAL A 563 11.72 -37.42 11.85
CA VAL A 563 11.13 -36.19 11.28
C VAL A 563 11.75 -34.96 11.92
N LEU A 564 12.15 -33.99 11.09
CA LEU A 564 12.65 -32.68 11.49
C LEU A 564 11.88 -31.57 10.77
N TYR A 565 11.96 -30.38 11.32
CA TYR A 565 11.21 -29.22 10.86
C TYR A 565 12.12 -28.13 10.33
N GLU A 566 11.93 -27.68 9.10
CA GLU A 566 12.73 -26.61 8.49
C GLU A 566 12.06 -25.25 8.70
N ALA A 567 12.85 -24.28 9.17
CA ALA A 567 12.48 -22.87 9.26
C ALA A 567 13.35 -22.04 8.31
N ALA A 568 12.74 -21.11 7.58
CA ALA A 568 13.44 -20.17 6.72
C ALA A 568 14.33 -19.19 7.52
N GLY A 569 13.95 -18.92 8.77
CA GLY A 569 14.72 -18.06 9.67
C GLY A 569 14.11 -17.96 11.06
N TRP A 570 14.73 -17.14 11.91
CA TRP A 570 14.31 -16.94 13.30
C TRP A 570 12.94 -16.30 13.45
N GLU A 571 12.43 -15.61 12.44
CA GLU A 571 11.08 -15.07 12.45
C GLU A 571 10.01 -16.16 12.49
N GLU A 572 10.14 -17.20 11.67
CA GLU A 572 9.23 -18.35 11.69
C GLU A 572 9.32 -19.13 13.01
N ILE A 573 10.54 -19.25 13.56
CA ILE A 573 10.77 -19.87 14.87
C ILE A 573 10.08 -19.04 15.96
N ARG A 574 10.20 -17.71 15.92
CA ARG A 574 9.54 -16.80 16.86
C ARG A 574 8.02 -16.93 16.78
N ALA A 575 7.46 -16.91 15.56
CA ALA A 575 6.03 -17.06 15.33
C ALA A 575 5.53 -18.43 15.81
N PHE A 576 6.31 -19.49 15.59
CA PHE A 576 6.03 -20.81 16.12
C PHE A 576 6.06 -20.85 17.66
N LEU A 577 7.02 -20.19 18.31
CA LEU A 577 7.15 -20.24 19.76
C LEU A 577 6.11 -19.37 20.48
N PHE A 578 5.84 -18.16 19.97
CA PHE A 578 5.08 -17.13 20.70
C PHE A 578 3.81 -16.65 19.99
N GLY A 579 3.60 -17.04 18.72
CA GLY A 579 2.64 -16.37 17.84
C GLY A 579 3.20 -15.10 17.20
N VAL A 580 2.45 -14.52 16.26
CA VAL A 580 2.80 -13.25 15.61
C VAL A 580 2.53 -12.09 16.58
N GLU A 581 3.58 -11.54 17.19
CA GLU A 581 3.48 -10.37 18.08
C GLU A 581 3.42 -9.07 17.26
N ARG A 582 2.47 -8.19 17.59
CA ARG A 582 2.43 -6.83 17.03
C ARG A 582 3.65 -6.04 17.48
N CYS A 583 4.34 -5.38 16.56
CA CYS A 583 5.14 -4.22 16.90
C CYS A 583 4.17 -3.12 17.38
N SER A 584 4.02 -2.94 18.69
CA SER A 584 3.56 -1.66 19.22
C SER A 584 4.54 -0.59 18.76
N GLY A 585 4.03 0.54 18.27
CA GLY A 585 4.79 1.63 17.64
C GLY A 585 5.86 2.32 18.50
N GLU A 586 6.30 1.71 19.61
CA GLU A 586 7.32 2.23 20.53
C GLU A 586 8.73 1.66 20.27
N GLU A 587 8.90 0.56 19.52
CA GLU A 587 10.24 -0.05 19.29
C GLU A 587 10.89 0.29 17.94
N ALA A 588 10.17 0.93 17.01
CA ALA A 588 10.73 1.39 15.73
C ALA A 588 11.84 2.46 15.88
N GLY A 589 11.93 3.10 17.06
CA GLY A 589 12.92 4.14 17.35
C GLY A 589 14.32 3.66 17.74
N ARG A 590 14.62 2.36 17.78
CA ARG A 590 15.90 1.84 18.30
C ARG A 590 16.80 1.09 17.31
N ARG A 591 16.39 0.90 16.04
CA ARG A 591 17.14 0.09 15.07
C ARG A 591 17.80 0.84 13.90
N ALA A 592 17.71 2.16 13.84
CA ALA A 592 18.46 2.93 12.84
C ALA A 592 19.89 3.20 13.32
N GLY A 593 20.77 2.22 13.17
CA GLY A 593 22.21 2.37 13.44
C GLY A 593 23.00 1.11 13.12
N GLY A 594 23.65 1.07 11.96
CA GLY A 594 24.64 0.04 11.61
C GLY A 594 24.68 -0.29 10.12
N GLY A 595 25.64 0.29 9.39
CA GLY A 595 25.69 0.30 7.93
C GLY A 595 26.36 -0.88 7.24
N GLY A 596 26.12 -0.93 5.91
CA GLY A 596 27.11 -1.08 4.84
C GLY A 596 27.67 -2.48 4.49
N ALA A 597 27.31 -3.00 3.30
CA ALA A 597 28.25 -3.36 2.20
C ALA A 597 27.53 -4.05 1.01
N ALA A 598 27.55 -3.38 -0.15
CA ALA A 598 28.06 -3.85 -1.47
C ALA A 598 28.16 -5.38 -1.73
N GLU A 599 27.84 -5.99 -2.89
CA GLU A 599 27.56 -5.56 -4.27
C GLU A 599 27.43 -6.82 -5.18
N ARG A 600 26.82 -6.64 -6.38
CA ARG A 600 26.97 -7.36 -7.69
C ARG A 600 25.68 -8.03 -8.24
N THR A 601 24.87 -7.45 -9.15
CA THR A 601 24.99 -7.16 -10.63
C THR A 601 25.15 -8.40 -11.53
N ALA A 602 24.49 -8.65 -12.68
CA ALA A 602 23.40 -8.11 -13.53
C ALA A 602 23.13 -9.18 -14.67
N PRO A 603 22.19 -9.07 -15.67
CA PRO A 603 22.32 -8.11 -16.80
C PRO A 603 21.03 -7.54 -17.48
N GLY A 604 21.10 -6.23 -17.85
CA GLY A 604 20.44 -5.37 -18.89
C GLY A 604 19.00 -5.64 -19.41
N LEU A 605 18.13 -4.67 -19.73
CA LEU A 605 18.25 -3.25 -20.14
C LEU A 605 16.83 -2.61 -20.14
N VAL A 606 16.59 -1.42 -19.55
CA VAL A 606 15.93 -0.17 -20.07
C VAL A 606 16.09 0.91 -18.97
N ALA A 607 16.43 2.16 -19.30
CA ALA A 607 16.65 3.24 -18.31
C ALA A 607 15.35 3.64 -17.57
N GLU A 608 15.31 3.45 -16.25
CA GLU A 608 14.23 3.87 -15.35
C GLU A 608 14.19 5.41 -15.21
N ALA A 609 13.00 6.01 -15.34
CA ALA A 609 12.80 7.43 -15.01
C ALA A 609 12.74 7.62 -13.49
N SER A 610 13.74 8.28 -12.91
CA SER A 610 13.81 8.59 -11.48
C SER A 610 12.74 9.61 -11.06
N LEU A 611 11.99 9.33 -9.99
CA LEU A 611 11.01 10.25 -9.39
C LEU A 611 11.72 11.49 -8.79
N PRO A 612 11.41 12.73 -9.24
CA PRO A 612 12.07 13.93 -8.71
C PRO A 612 11.78 14.15 -7.22
N ARG A 613 12.78 14.61 -6.47
CA ARG A 613 12.78 14.74 -5.00
C ARG A 613 12.87 16.20 -4.58
N VAL A 614 12.03 16.65 -3.66
CA VAL A 614 12.02 18.04 -3.17
C VAL A 614 12.04 18.08 -1.64
N LEU A 615 12.99 18.80 -1.07
CA LEU A 615 13.07 19.03 0.37
C LEU A 615 12.41 20.37 0.75
N SER A 616 11.39 20.35 1.61
CA SER A 616 10.86 21.55 2.28
C SER A 616 11.50 21.76 3.65
N ILE A 617 12.00 22.97 3.88
CA ILE A 617 12.54 23.42 5.17
C ILE A 617 11.62 24.52 5.71
N ALA A 618 10.66 24.15 6.57
CA ALA A 618 9.60 25.07 7.01
C ALA A 618 8.99 24.69 8.37
N GLY A 619 8.15 25.57 8.91
CA GLY A 619 7.39 25.31 10.14
C GLY A 619 6.16 24.43 9.90
N SER A 620 5.69 23.77 10.96
CA SER A 620 4.47 22.95 10.96
C SER A 620 3.25 23.79 11.31
N ASP A 621 2.20 23.74 10.48
CA ASP A 621 0.87 24.29 10.74
C ASP A 621 -0.06 23.17 11.24
N SER A 622 -0.44 23.22 12.52
CA SER A 622 -1.38 22.26 13.13
C SER A 622 -2.75 22.22 12.43
N GLY A 623 -3.16 23.30 11.77
CA GLY A 623 -4.40 23.36 10.98
C GLY A 623 -4.29 22.72 9.60
N GLY A 624 -3.09 22.35 9.18
CA GLY A 624 -2.82 21.65 7.92
C GLY A 624 -3.08 22.46 6.65
N GLY A 625 -3.23 23.79 6.75
CA GLY A 625 -3.53 24.68 5.64
C GLY A 625 -2.31 25.39 5.07
N ALA A 626 -1.24 25.54 5.84
CA ALA A 626 0.04 26.16 5.48
C ALA A 626 1.23 25.27 5.92
N GLY A 627 2.43 25.83 5.98
CA GLY A 627 3.62 25.16 6.51
C GLY A 627 4.01 23.89 5.74
N ILE A 628 4.73 22.99 6.39
CA ILE A 628 5.16 21.71 5.79
C ILE A 628 3.98 20.88 5.28
N GLN A 629 2.79 21.00 5.87
CA GLN A 629 1.59 20.28 5.43
C GLN A 629 1.12 20.78 4.06
N ALA A 630 1.09 22.09 3.83
CA ALA A 630 0.81 22.66 2.52
C ALA A 630 1.90 22.33 1.51
N ASP A 631 3.15 22.33 1.95
CA ASP A 631 4.31 22.02 1.10
C ASP A 631 4.23 20.58 0.56
N LEU A 632 4.04 19.59 1.45
CA LEU A 632 3.90 18.18 1.06
C LEU A 632 2.69 17.94 0.16
N LYS A 633 1.54 18.58 0.46
CA LYS A 633 0.34 18.49 -0.37
C LYS A 633 0.56 19.09 -1.76
N ALA A 634 1.25 20.22 -1.84
CA ALA A 634 1.62 20.85 -3.10
C ALA A 634 2.56 19.93 -3.90
N MET A 635 3.65 19.47 -3.30
CA MET A 635 4.62 18.56 -3.93
C MET A 635 3.96 17.29 -4.46
N LEU A 636 3.13 16.64 -3.64
CA LEU A 636 2.37 15.45 -4.04
C LEU A 636 1.43 15.74 -5.21
N SER A 637 0.69 16.85 -5.17
CA SER A 637 -0.22 17.26 -6.26
C SER A 637 0.51 17.56 -7.58
N ARG A 638 1.82 17.80 -7.50
CA ARG A 638 2.68 18.03 -8.66
C ARG A 638 3.48 16.79 -9.05
N GLY A 639 3.30 15.64 -8.40
CA GLY A 639 3.94 14.37 -8.81
C GLY A 639 5.44 14.31 -8.53
N VAL A 640 5.89 14.86 -7.39
CA VAL A 640 7.29 14.75 -6.91
C VAL A 640 7.31 14.13 -5.50
N PHE A 641 8.44 13.53 -5.12
CA PHE A 641 8.66 13.01 -3.77
C PHE A 641 9.02 14.14 -2.81
N GLY A 642 8.11 14.46 -1.88
CA GLY A 642 8.30 15.52 -0.89
C GLY A 642 8.97 15.03 0.39
N MET A 643 9.99 15.76 0.86
CA MET A 643 10.72 15.53 2.10
C MET A 643 10.67 16.78 2.98
N THR A 644 10.95 16.66 4.28
CA THR A 644 10.82 17.79 5.22
C THR A 644 11.98 17.91 6.20
N ALA A 645 12.34 19.14 6.55
CA ALA A 645 13.07 19.49 7.77
C ALA A 645 12.29 20.58 8.53
N LEU A 646 11.90 20.31 9.77
CA LEU A 646 11.05 21.20 10.54
C LEU A 646 11.88 22.31 11.20
N THR A 647 11.43 23.56 11.03
CA THR A 647 12.06 24.75 11.61
C THR A 647 11.38 25.19 12.91
N ALA A 648 10.07 24.94 13.03
CA ALA A 648 9.29 25.22 14.21
C ALA A 648 7.99 24.40 14.21
N LEU A 649 7.44 24.12 15.39
CA LEU A 649 6.07 23.65 15.57
C LEU A 649 5.18 24.83 15.92
N THR A 650 4.02 24.97 15.26
CA THR A 650 3.05 26.01 15.62
C THR A 650 1.74 25.37 16.08
N ALA A 651 1.20 25.85 17.21
CA ALA A 651 -0.18 25.62 17.58
C ALA A 651 -1.03 26.65 16.84
N GLN A 652 -1.45 26.31 15.62
CA GLN A 652 -2.13 27.21 14.70
C GLN A 652 -3.46 26.61 14.22
N ASN A 653 -4.44 27.48 13.99
CA ASN A 653 -5.71 27.14 13.36
C ASN A 653 -6.20 28.31 12.48
N THR A 654 -7.41 28.21 11.93
CA THR A 654 -7.97 29.27 11.05
C THR A 654 -8.12 30.64 11.73
N HIS A 655 -8.11 30.72 13.06
CA HIS A 655 -8.15 31.99 13.81
C HIS A 655 -6.78 32.63 14.03
N GLY A 656 -5.68 31.91 13.76
CA GLY A 656 -4.32 32.42 13.91
C GLY A 656 -3.39 31.46 14.65
N VAL A 657 -2.23 31.99 15.05
CA VAL A 657 -1.17 31.27 15.75
C VAL A 657 -1.29 31.53 17.24
N HIS A 658 -1.34 30.46 18.03
CA HIS A 658 -1.49 30.50 19.49
C HIS A 658 -0.17 30.24 20.22
N ALA A 659 0.72 29.44 19.63
CA ALA A 659 2.06 29.19 20.15
C ALA A 659 3.04 28.82 19.03
N VAL A 660 4.31 29.15 19.22
CA VAL A 660 5.42 28.77 18.34
C VAL A 660 6.50 28.12 19.20
N HIS A 661 6.97 26.96 18.78
CA HIS A 661 8.09 26.25 19.38
C HIS A 661 9.19 26.06 18.33
N ALA A 662 10.23 26.88 18.40
CA ALA A 662 11.36 26.80 17.48
C ALA A 662 12.12 25.48 17.66
N VAL A 663 12.51 24.85 16.55
CA VAL A 663 13.37 23.67 16.57
C VAL A 663 14.82 24.12 16.82
N PRO A 664 15.57 23.47 17.72
CA PRO A 664 16.97 23.80 17.94
C PRO A 664 17.80 23.71 16.64
N PRO A 665 18.67 24.68 16.35
CA PRO A 665 19.47 24.75 15.13
C PRO A 665 20.28 23.48 14.85
N GLU A 666 20.83 22.84 15.87
CA GLU A 666 21.58 21.58 15.76
C GLU A 666 20.69 20.43 15.28
N PHE A 667 19.43 20.41 15.69
CA PHE A 667 18.46 19.41 15.25
C PHE A 667 17.89 19.74 13.87
N LEU A 668 17.75 21.03 13.53
CA LEU A 668 17.45 21.47 12.17
C LEU A 668 18.55 21.04 11.19
N ALA A 669 19.82 21.24 11.56
CA ALA A 669 20.96 20.78 10.77
C ALA A 669 20.95 19.24 10.62
N ALA A 670 20.74 18.50 11.71
CA ALA A 670 20.68 17.05 11.68
C ALA A 670 19.54 16.51 10.78
N GLN A 671 18.38 17.17 10.75
CA GLN A 671 17.29 16.83 9.83
C GLN A 671 17.68 17.05 8.36
N ILE A 672 18.30 18.19 8.05
CA ILE A 672 18.76 18.50 6.68
C ILE A 672 19.83 17.49 6.26
N ASP A 673 20.78 17.20 7.15
CA ASP A 673 21.88 16.27 6.89
C ASP A 673 21.36 14.86 6.64
N ALA A 674 20.45 14.36 7.49
CA ALA A 674 19.87 13.03 7.34
C ALA A 674 19.15 12.85 5.98
N VAL A 675 18.46 13.88 5.50
CA VAL A 675 17.78 13.81 4.20
C VAL A 675 18.77 13.94 3.05
N LEU A 676 19.60 14.98 3.04
CA LEU A 676 20.44 15.29 1.88
C LEU A 676 21.64 14.35 1.73
N SER A 677 22.13 13.71 2.81
CA SER A 677 23.22 12.73 2.72
C SER A 677 22.80 11.36 2.19
N ASP A 678 21.53 10.99 2.37
CA ASP A 678 21.00 9.67 1.99
C ASP A 678 20.14 9.77 0.72
N LEU A 679 19.04 10.52 0.82
CA LEU A 679 18.04 10.62 -0.23
C LEU A 679 18.42 11.64 -1.30
N GLY A 680 19.28 12.61 -0.99
CA GLY A 680 19.57 13.77 -1.85
C GLY A 680 18.33 14.64 -2.08
N ALA A 681 18.43 15.59 -3.01
CA ALA A 681 17.29 16.37 -3.49
C ALA A 681 17.56 16.90 -4.89
N ASP A 682 16.48 17.14 -5.64
CA ASP A 682 16.49 17.75 -6.97
C ASP A 682 16.01 19.21 -6.92
N ALA A 683 15.34 19.63 -5.84
CA ALA A 683 15.12 21.03 -5.45
C ALA A 683 14.94 21.18 -3.93
N VAL A 684 15.18 22.37 -3.40
CA VAL A 684 14.91 22.75 -2.00
C VAL A 684 13.97 23.95 -1.95
N LYS A 685 13.01 23.93 -1.04
CA LYS A 685 12.14 25.06 -0.71
C LYS A 685 12.31 25.45 0.75
N THR A 686 12.42 26.74 1.05
CA THR A 686 12.38 27.24 2.43
C THR A 686 11.08 28.00 2.68
N GLY A 687 10.51 27.83 3.87
CA GLY A 687 9.34 28.56 4.37
C GLY A 687 9.68 29.38 5.62
N MET A 688 8.76 29.39 6.60
CA MET A 688 8.96 30.10 7.87
C MET A 688 10.25 29.65 8.59
N LEU A 689 11.09 30.62 8.95
CA LEU A 689 12.29 30.44 9.77
C LEU A 689 12.12 31.29 11.05
N PRO A 690 12.16 30.68 12.25
CA PRO A 690 11.72 31.34 13.47
C PRO A 690 12.68 32.45 13.96
N ASN A 691 13.97 32.35 13.65
CA ASN A 691 15.00 33.26 14.12
C ASN A 691 16.21 33.31 13.16
N ALA A 692 17.13 34.24 13.41
CA ALA A 692 18.32 34.43 12.57
C ALA A 692 19.22 33.19 12.55
N GLU A 693 19.30 32.44 13.66
CA GLU A 693 20.14 31.25 13.76
C GLU A 693 19.66 30.14 12.82
N ALA A 694 18.36 29.89 12.75
CA ALA A 694 17.77 28.97 11.79
C ALA A 694 18.08 29.38 10.33
N VAL A 695 18.09 30.67 10.02
CA VAL A 695 18.46 31.17 8.69
C VAL A 695 19.92 30.84 8.37
N GLU A 696 20.84 31.09 9.32
CA GLU A 696 22.26 30.82 9.12
C GLU A 696 22.53 29.31 8.99
N THR A 697 21.86 28.46 9.79
CA THR A 697 21.95 27.00 9.68
C THR A 697 21.50 26.49 8.32
N VAL A 698 20.36 26.97 7.83
CA VAL A 698 19.85 26.56 6.50
C VAL A 698 20.79 27.02 5.39
N ALA A 699 21.27 28.27 5.46
CA ALA A 699 22.20 28.80 4.47
C ALA A 699 23.53 28.01 4.46
N GLU A 700 24.05 27.65 5.62
CA GLU A 700 25.27 26.87 5.77
C GLU A 700 25.13 25.46 5.19
N ARG A 701 24.05 24.75 5.50
CA ARG A 701 23.79 23.41 4.94
C ARG A 701 23.52 23.41 3.44
N VAL A 702 22.76 24.39 2.93
CA VAL A 702 22.55 24.50 1.48
C VAL A 702 23.88 24.76 0.75
N ARG A 703 24.78 25.59 1.29
CA ARG A 703 26.13 25.77 0.69
C ARG A 703 26.93 24.48 0.69
N HIS A 704 26.91 23.73 1.80
CA HIS A 704 27.61 22.46 1.92
C HIS A 704 27.18 21.48 0.81
N TYR A 705 25.88 21.21 0.69
CA TYR A 705 25.38 20.23 -0.28
C TYR A 705 25.47 20.71 -1.72
N ARG A 706 25.40 22.03 -1.97
CA ARG A 706 25.69 22.57 -3.30
C ARG A 706 27.16 22.40 -3.70
N ALA A 707 28.09 22.65 -2.79
CA ALA A 707 29.51 22.44 -3.07
C ALA A 707 29.80 20.95 -3.35
N ALA A 708 29.21 20.05 -2.56
CA ALA A 708 29.33 18.60 -2.77
C ALA A 708 28.78 18.16 -4.13
N ALA A 709 27.59 18.63 -4.51
CA ALA A 709 26.97 18.29 -5.78
C ALA A 709 27.74 18.88 -6.99
N ALA A 710 28.29 20.09 -6.86
CA ALA A 710 29.13 20.70 -7.91
C ALA A 710 30.44 19.92 -8.09
N ALA A 711 31.08 19.49 -7.00
CA ALA A 711 32.28 18.66 -7.06
C ALA A 711 32.00 17.29 -7.70
N ALA A 712 30.87 16.66 -7.37
CA ALA A 712 30.44 15.41 -7.99
C ALA A 712 30.17 15.55 -9.50
N ALA A 713 29.49 16.62 -9.91
CA ALA A 713 29.23 16.91 -11.32
C ALA A 713 30.52 17.19 -12.10
N ALA A 714 31.46 17.95 -11.52
CA ALA A 714 32.76 18.21 -12.13
C ALA A 714 33.61 16.94 -12.28
N ALA A 715 33.59 16.05 -11.28
CA ALA A 715 34.25 14.75 -11.32
C ALA A 715 33.64 13.84 -12.39
N ALA A 716 32.31 13.83 -12.55
CA ALA A 716 31.63 13.07 -13.59
C ALA A 716 31.99 13.56 -15.01
N VAL A 717 32.04 14.89 -15.23
CA VAL A 717 32.46 15.48 -16.52
C VAL A 717 33.93 15.15 -16.83
N ALA A 718 34.81 15.20 -15.82
CA ALA A 718 36.22 14.83 -16.00
C ALA A 718 36.41 13.34 -16.31
N ALA A 719 35.61 12.46 -15.70
CA ALA A 719 35.62 11.01 -15.97
C ALA A 719 35.11 10.67 -17.39
N VAL A 720 34.18 11.45 -17.92
CA VAL A 720 33.71 11.32 -19.31
C VAL A 720 34.76 11.82 -20.30
N ALA A 721 35.50 12.89 -19.98
CA ALA A 721 36.55 13.43 -20.84
C ALA A 721 37.83 12.56 -20.89
N ALA A 722 38.14 11.78 -19.85
CA ALA A 722 39.32 10.93 -19.76
C ALA A 722 39.20 9.58 -20.50
N ASN A 723 38.01 9.18 -20.94
CA ASN A 723 37.73 7.89 -21.60
C ASN A 723 37.57 7.99 -23.13
N GLY A 724 37.94 9.12 -23.75
CA GLY A 724 37.80 9.33 -25.18
C GLY A 724 39.13 9.27 -25.94
N ASP A 725 39.51 8.08 -26.42
CA ASP A 725 40.49 7.90 -27.49
C ASP A 725 39.87 7.07 -28.63
N GLY A 726 39.87 7.63 -29.85
CA GLY A 726 40.01 6.84 -31.09
C GLY A 726 38.86 6.81 -32.11
N ASP A 727 38.84 7.80 -33.00
CA ASP A 727 38.51 7.78 -34.45
C ASP A 727 37.12 7.36 -34.99
N GLY A 728 36.51 8.27 -35.77
CA GLY A 728 35.52 7.91 -36.80
C GLY A 728 34.57 9.02 -37.27
N ALA A 729 35.07 9.94 -38.10
CA ALA A 729 34.36 10.72 -39.14
C ALA A 729 33.12 11.58 -38.78
N ALA A 730 33.25 12.87 -39.10
CA ALA A 730 32.23 13.89 -39.03
C ALA A 730 30.99 13.63 -39.92
N SER A 731 29.79 13.76 -39.33
CA SER A 731 28.68 14.49 -39.97
C SER A 731 27.66 14.95 -38.92
N ASP A 732 27.40 16.26 -38.98
CA ASP A 732 26.29 17.05 -38.41
C ASP A 732 26.28 17.43 -36.90
N PRO A 733 26.50 18.72 -36.56
CA PRO A 733 26.33 19.23 -35.20
C PRO A 733 24.85 19.59 -34.97
N SER A 734 24.06 18.66 -34.42
CA SER A 734 22.79 19.03 -33.79
C SER A 734 23.05 19.79 -32.48
N PRO A 735 22.28 20.85 -32.19
CA PRO A 735 22.63 21.82 -31.16
C PRO A 735 22.44 21.23 -29.76
N ALA A 736 23.49 21.34 -28.95
CA ALA A 736 23.50 21.41 -27.49
C ALA A 736 22.24 20.86 -26.79
N GLY A 737 22.22 19.55 -26.52
CA GLY A 737 21.57 19.08 -25.30
C GLY A 737 22.19 19.83 -24.10
N PRO A 738 21.41 20.21 -23.09
CA PRO A 738 21.90 21.08 -22.04
C PRO A 738 23.08 20.44 -21.31
N LEU A 739 24.24 21.12 -21.34
CA LEU A 739 25.31 20.91 -20.36
C LEU A 739 24.74 21.21 -18.96
N PRO A 740 25.22 20.50 -17.92
CA PRO A 740 24.42 20.15 -16.75
C PRO A 740 24.17 21.36 -15.83
N PRO A 741 22.99 21.46 -15.17
CA PRO A 741 22.83 22.46 -14.12
C PRO A 741 23.75 22.12 -12.94
N SER A 742 24.55 23.07 -12.48
CA SER A 742 25.11 23.05 -11.13
C SER A 742 24.03 23.53 -10.13
N PRO A 743 24.12 23.19 -8.84
CA PRO A 743 23.34 22.08 -8.32
C PRO A 743 22.23 22.57 -7.38
N LEU A 744 21.12 21.84 -7.33
CA LEU A 744 20.05 22.02 -6.35
C LEU A 744 19.39 23.43 -6.36
N PRO A 745 18.38 23.65 -7.22
CA PRO A 745 17.51 24.82 -7.18
C PRO A 745 16.99 25.12 -5.78
N LEU A 746 17.10 26.38 -5.34
CA LEU A 746 16.60 26.85 -4.05
C LEU A 746 15.48 27.88 -4.25
N VAL A 747 14.27 27.54 -3.80
CA VAL A 747 13.13 28.48 -3.76
C VAL A 747 12.97 29.00 -2.33
N VAL A 748 13.09 30.31 -2.14
CA VAL A 748 12.97 30.96 -0.83
C VAL A 748 11.62 31.68 -0.76
N ASP A 749 10.75 31.25 0.16
CA ASP A 749 9.52 31.95 0.56
C ASP A 749 9.83 32.74 1.85
N PRO A 750 10.08 34.06 1.77
CA PRO A 750 10.58 34.86 2.90
C PRO A 750 9.44 35.22 3.87
N VAL A 751 8.89 34.21 4.55
CA VAL A 751 7.77 34.37 5.49
C VAL A 751 8.25 35.16 6.72
N LEU A 752 7.90 36.45 6.77
CA LEU A 752 8.27 37.35 7.87
C LEU A 752 7.12 37.63 8.86
N VAL A 753 5.88 37.56 8.39
CA VAL A 753 4.67 37.82 9.17
C VAL A 753 3.63 36.77 8.79
N SER A 754 2.84 36.29 9.76
CA SER A 754 1.72 35.40 9.43
C SER A 754 0.72 36.14 8.54
N THR A 755 0.00 35.38 7.71
CA THR A 755 -1.15 35.91 6.97
C THR A 755 -2.26 36.47 7.89
N SER A 756 -2.25 36.11 9.19
CA SER A 756 -3.11 36.66 10.24
C SER A 756 -2.51 37.85 11.01
N GLY A 757 -1.37 38.39 10.57
CA GLY A 757 -0.73 39.59 11.12
C GLY A 757 0.12 39.41 12.38
N HIS A 758 0.34 38.18 12.84
CA HIS A 758 1.21 37.91 13.98
C HIS A 758 2.67 37.81 13.53
N SER A 759 3.58 38.43 14.27
CA SER A 759 5.02 38.28 14.05
C SER A 759 5.42 36.82 14.30
N LEU A 760 5.87 36.12 13.25
CA LEU A 760 6.30 34.72 13.31
C LEU A 760 7.81 34.56 13.46
N ALA A 761 8.53 35.68 13.45
CA ALA A 761 9.97 35.76 13.38
C ALA A 761 10.49 36.77 14.40
N GLU A 762 11.49 36.36 15.18
CA GLU A 762 12.19 37.27 16.09
C GLU A 762 12.98 38.35 15.33
N GLY A 763 13.36 39.43 16.02
CA GLY A 763 14.14 40.52 15.42
C GLY A 763 15.42 40.02 14.77
N GLY A 764 15.64 40.37 13.49
CA GLY A 764 16.87 40.05 12.75
C GLY A 764 16.75 39.01 11.64
N VAL A 765 15.61 38.30 11.49
CA VAL A 765 15.38 37.33 10.41
C VAL A 765 15.49 37.96 9.03
N ALA A 766 14.85 39.11 8.79
CA ALA A 766 14.94 39.81 7.49
C ALA A 766 16.39 40.16 7.12
N ALA A 767 17.19 40.61 8.10
CA ALA A 767 18.60 40.90 7.89
C ALA A 767 19.40 39.62 7.59
N ALA A 768 19.14 38.51 8.27
CA ALA A 768 19.79 37.23 8.00
C ALA A 768 19.41 36.65 6.62
N LEU A 769 18.14 36.77 6.22
CA LEU A 769 17.67 36.36 4.89
C LEU A 769 18.43 37.10 3.78
N LEU A 770 18.52 38.43 3.90
CA LEU A 770 19.23 39.28 2.93
C LEU A 770 20.73 38.97 2.84
N ARG A 771 21.39 38.71 3.97
CA ARG A 771 22.83 38.45 4.01
C ARG A 771 23.20 37.03 3.58
N SER A 772 22.43 36.03 3.99
CA SER A 772 22.91 34.65 4.01
C SER A 772 22.14 33.70 3.10
N LEU A 773 20.81 33.84 2.98
CA LEU A 773 19.97 32.87 2.28
C LEU A 773 19.51 33.33 0.89
N LEU A 774 19.05 34.59 0.75
CA LEU A 774 18.62 35.14 -0.54
C LEU A 774 19.74 35.16 -1.60
N PRO A 775 21.02 35.42 -1.27
CA PRO A 775 22.11 35.29 -2.24
C PRO A 775 22.29 33.87 -2.82
N LEU A 776 21.73 32.85 -2.16
CA LEU A 776 21.72 31.47 -2.65
C LEU A 776 20.45 31.14 -3.44
N ALA A 777 19.42 31.97 -3.40
CA ALA A 777 18.12 31.64 -3.98
C ALA A 777 18.20 31.58 -5.50
N THR A 778 17.69 30.48 -6.07
CA THR A 778 17.34 30.41 -7.50
C THR A 778 16.12 31.29 -7.76
N LEU A 779 15.16 31.29 -6.83
CA LEU A 779 13.99 32.16 -6.86
C LEU A 779 13.62 32.60 -5.44
N ALA A 780 13.47 33.91 -5.23
CA ALA A 780 12.81 34.46 -4.05
C ALA A 780 11.34 34.78 -4.37
N THR A 781 10.41 34.48 -3.46
CA THR A 781 8.97 34.63 -3.72
C THR A 781 8.24 35.56 -2.72
N PRO A 782 8.72 36.79 -2.44
CA PRO A 782 8.07 37.68 -1.47
C PRO A 782 6.65 38.11 -1.90
N ASN A 783 5.72 38.20 -0.95
CA ASN A 783 4.53 39.03 -1.13
C ASN A 783 4.87 40.52 -0.95
N ILE A 784 3.90 41.40 -1.16
CA ILE A 784 4.12 42.85 -1.05
C ILE A 784 4.60 43.28 0.35
N PRO A 785 3.91 42.92 1.45
CA PRO A 785 4.41 43.23 2.79
C PRO A 785 5.84 42.71 3.07
N GLU A 786 6.16 41.52 2.58
CA GLU A 786 7.51 40.94 2.70
C GLU A 786 8.54 41.71 1.88
N ALA A 787 8.20 42.15 0.66
CA ALA A 787 9.07 42.96 -0.18
C ALA A 787 9.34 44.34 0.45
N GLU A 788 8.32 44.99 1.00
CA GLU A 788 8.46 46.24 1.76
C GLU A 788 9.39 46.06 2.97
N ALA A 789 9.19 44.99 3.75
CA ALA A 789 9.99 44.69 4.92
C ALA A 789 11.46 44.36 4.58
N LEU A 790 11.71 43.63 3.49
CA LEU A 790 13.06 43.29 3.04
C LEU A 790 13.78 44.52 2.49
N LEU A 791 13.10 45.36 1.70
CA LEU A 791 13.70 46.56 1.11
C LEU A 791 13.83 47.73 2.10
N GLY A 792 12.96 47.79 3.11
CA GLY A 792 12.82 48.98 3.94
C GLY A 792 12.27 50.17 3.13
N CYS A 793 11.49 49.89 2.08
CA CYS A 793 10.93 50.91 1.18
C CYS A 793 9.54 51.36 1.63
N GLY A 794 9.04 52.45 1.01
CA GLY A 794 7.67 52.92 1.21
C GLY A 794 6.63 51.94 0.64
N PRO A 795 5.33 52.17 0.92
CA PRO A 795 4.27 51.24 0.54
C PRO A 795 4.21 51.01 -0.98
N ILE A 796 4.22 49.75 -1.40
CA ILE A 796 4.08 49.30 -2.78
C ILE A 796 2.58 49.31 -3.14
N ARG A 797 2.17 50.21 -4.04
CA ARG A 797 0.75 50.47 -4.34
C ARG A 797 0.38 50.23 -5.81
N SER A 798 1.35 49.90 -6.64
CA SER A 798 1.16 49.68 -8.08
C SER A 798 2.02 48.53 -8.60
N VAL A 799 1.66 48.01 -9.78
CA VAL A 799 2.48 47.01 -10.49
C VAL A 799 3.87 47.58 -10.83
N GLU A 800 3.97 48.88 -11.09
CA GLU A 800 5.26 49.55 -11.31
C GLU A 800 6.13 49.56 -10.04
N ASP A 801 5.52 49.73 -8.87
CA ASP A 801 6.25 49.59 -7.60
C ASP A 801 6.75 48.16 -7.40
N MET A 802 5.96 47.15 -7.78
CA MET A 802 6.38 45.75 -7.72
C MET A 802 7.54 45.44 -8.66
N ARG A 803 7.53 45.99 -9.89
CA ARG A 803 8.63 45.87 -10.87
C ARG A 803 9.93 46.41 -10.29
N ARG A 804 9.88 47.62 -9.71
CA ARG A 804 11.04 48.24 -9.05
C ARG A 804 11.51 47.42 -7.85
N ALA A 805 10.59 46.94 -7.02
CA ALA A 805 10.93 46.12 -5.86
C ALA A 805 11.59 44.79 -6.25
N ALA A 806 11.11 44.11 -7.30
CA ALA A 806 11.69 42.87 -7.80
C ALA A 806 13.14 43.07 -8.28
N GLN A 807 13.38 44.15 -9.04
CA GLN A 807 14.72 44.51 -9.53
C GLN A 807 15.65 44.90 -8.38
N GLU A 808 15.19 45.73 -7.45
CA GLU A 808 15.99 46.19 -6.32
C GLU A 808 16.38 45.05 -5.39
N LEU A 809 15.45 44.12 -5.09
CA LEU A 809 15.76 42.92 -4.30
C LEU A 809 16.79 42.03 -4.99
N GLN A 810 16.67 41.85 -6.30
CA GLN A 810 17.62 41.06 -7.08
C GLN A 810 19.02 41.70 -7.04
N VAL A 811 19.12 43.00 -7.29
CA VAL A 811 20.39 43.73 -7.25
C VAL A 811 21.01 43.72 -5.86
N ARG A 812 20.20 43.89 -4.81
CA ARG A 812 20.67 43.96 -3.43
C ARG A 812 21.16 42.62 -2.89
N THR A 813 20.54 41.52 -3.30
CA THR A 813 20.82 40.19 -2.74
C THR A 813 21.63 39.30 -3.66
N GLY A 814 21.63 39.57 -4.97
CA GLY A 814 22.25 38.69 -5.97
C GLY A 814 21.48 37.39 -6.21
N CYS A 815 20.23 37.27 -5.76
CA CYS A 815 19.41 36.10 -6.06
C CYS A 815 19.22 35.91 -7.56
N GLY A 816 19.01 34.67 -8.02
CA GLY A 816 18.82 34.36 -9.44
C GLY A 816 17.59 35.03 -10.03
N ALA A 817 16.48 35.04 -9.31
CA ALA A 817 15.23 35.66 -9.71
C ALA A 817 14.36 36.07 -8.52
N VAL A 818 13.43 37.00 -8.73
CA VAL A 818 12.47 37.48 -7.72
C VAL A 818 11.06 37.48 -8.30
N LEU A 819 10.13 36.81 -7.62
CA LEU A 819 8.69 36.84 -7.88
C LEU A 819 7.97 37.61 -6.78
N VAL A 820 7.57 38.86 -7.05
CA VAL A 820 6.74 39.66 -6.14
C VAL A 820 5.28 39.29 -6.37
N LYS A 821 4.64 38.70 -5.34
CA LYS A 821 3.26 38.19 -5.38
C LYS A 821 2.25 39.33 -5.17
N GLY A 822 1.36 39.56 -6.12
CA GLY A 822 0.49 40.75 -6.17
C GLY A 822 -0.86 40.63 -5.48
N GLY A 823 -1.19 39.48 -4.86
CA GLY A 823 -2.48 39.23 -4.19
C GLY A 823 -2.87 40.20 -3.06
N HIS A 824 -2.04 41.21 -2.75
CA HIS A 824 -2.30 42.27 -1.78
C HIS A 824 -2.62 43.64 -2.43
N LEU A 825 -2.41 43.80 -3.74
CA LEU A 825 -2.93 44.95 -4.49
C LEU A 825 -4.41 44.73 -4.75
N ARG A 826 -5.28 45.31 -3.91
CA ARG A 826 -6.72 45.27 -4.14
C ARG A 826 -7.07 46.01 -5.44
N PRO A 827 -7.99 45.49 -6.27
CA PRO A 827 -8.52 46.22 -7.41
C PRO A 827 -9.13 47.55 -6.95
N SER A 828 -8.84 48.63 -7.67
CA SER A 828 -9.22 50.00 -7.31
C SER A 828 -10.66 50.39 -7.66
N SER A 829 -11.51 49.47 -8.13
CA SER A 829 -12.87 49.80 -8.61
C SER A 829 -13.93 49.69 -7.51
N SER A 830 -14.69 50.77 -7.32
CA SER A 830 -15.80 50.88 -6.37
C SER A 830 -17.18 50.58 -6.99
N SER A 831 -17.22 49.93 -8.16
CA SER A 831 -18.45 49.59 -8.88
C SER A 831 -18.64 48.07 -8.96
N ALA A 832 -19.86 47.59 -8.70
CA ALA A 832 -20.19 46.16 -8.78
C ALA A 832 -20.10 45.59 -10.21
N ALA A 833 -20.07 46.45 -11.24
CA ALA A 833 -19.89 46.05 -12.63
C ALA A 833 -18.43 45.77 -13.01
N ASP A 834 -17.46 46.34 -12.29
CA ASP A 834 -16.03 46.13 -12.52
C ASP A 834 -15.43 45.00 -11.65
N ALA A 835 -16.22 44.42 -10.74
CA ALA A 835 -15.78 43.36 -9.82
C ALA A 835 -15.47 42.03 -10.53
N ASP A 836 -16.11 41.79 -11.69
CA ASP A 836 -15.89 40.61 -12.55
C ASP A 836 -14.66 40.75 -13.46
N ALA A 837 -14.07 41.96 -13.57
CA ALA A 837 -12.87 42.24 -14.37
C ALA A 837 -11.60 42.43 -13.51
N ALA A 838 -11.68 42.16 -12.21
CA ALA A 838 -10.54 42.29 -11.30
C ALA A 838 -9.42 41.28 -11.63
N GLU A 839 -8.20 41.77 -11.82
CA GLU A 839 -7.01 40.95 -12.08
C GLU A 839 -6.07 40.91 -10.87
N VAL A 840 -5.39 39.78 -10.68
CA VAL A 840 -4.19 39.65 -9.85
C VAL A 840 -2.96 39.57 -10.75
N VAL A 841 -1.95 40.40 -10.46
CA VAL A 841 -0.71 40.52 -11.25
C VAL A 841 0.47 40.16 -10.37
N ASP A 842 1.18 39.08 -10.70
CA ASP A 842 2.48 38.76 -10.08
C ASP A 842 3.61 39.24 -11.00
N VAL A 843 4.70 39.75 -10.42
CA VAL A 843 5.84 40.28 -11.19
C VAL A 843 7.07 39.42 -10.95
N LEU A 844 7.54 38.75 -12.00
CA LEU A 844 8.77 37.98 -12.00
C LEU A 844 9.89 38.77 -12.68
N TYR A 845 10.99 38.99 -11.98
CA TYR A 845 12.25 39.43 -12.57
C TYR A 845 13.22 38.25 -12.59
N ASP A 846 13.63 37.79 -13.77
CA ASP A 846 14.50 36.61 -13.95
C ASP A 846 16.01 36.95 -13.94
N GLY A 847 16.37 38.17 -13.55
CA GLY A 847 17.73 38.71 -13.62
C GLY A 847 18.05 39.44 -14.92
N HIS A 848 17.21 39.31 -15.95
CA HIS A 848 17.38 39.97 -17.25
C HIS A 848 16.14 40.72 -17.70
N GLN A 849 14.96 40.09 -17.59
CA GLN A 849 13.68 40.57 -18.09
C GLN A 849 12.62 40.55 -16.99
N LEU A 850 11.67 41.48 -17.11
CA LEU A 850 10.47 41.56 -16.28
C LEU A 850 9.31 40.85 -16.99
N HIS A 851 8.69 39.91 -16.29
CA HIS A 851 7.51 39.18 -16.74
C HIS A 851 6.34 39.47 -15.81
N GLU A 852 5.21 39.91 -16.38
CA GLU A 852 3.96 40.07 -15.64
C GLU A 852 3.06 38.85 -15.86
N LEU A 853 2.67 38.20 -14.77
CA LEU A 853 1.79 37.04 -14.79
C LEU A 853 0.40 37.49 -14.32
N ARG A 854 -0.51 37.67 -15.28
CA ARG A 854 -1.88 38.15 -15.07
C ARG A 854 -2.89 37.02 -14.96
N GLY A 855 -3.96 37.21 -14.21
CA GLY A 855 -5.03 36.23 -14.08
C GLY A 855 -6.19 36.75 -13.24
N ALA A 856 -7.32 36.04 -13.30
CA ALA A 856 -8.54 36.47 -12.65
C ALA A 856 -8.41 36.50 -11.13
N TRP A 857 -8.93 37.56 -10.51
CA TRP A 857 -9.06 37.65 -9.06
C TRP A 857 -10.11 36.65 -8.57
N VAL A 858 -9.74 35.81 -7.59
CA VAL A 858 -10.65 34.84 -7.00
C VAL A 858 -11.21 35.40 -5.70
N HIS A 859 -12.50 35.76 -5.69
CA HIS A 859 -13.19 36.25 -4.50
C HIS A 859 -13.49 35.09 -3.54
N THR A 860 -12.56 34.82 -2.61
CA THR A 860 -12.72 33.76 -1.61
C THR A 860 -12.02 34.11 -0.29
N GLY A 861 -12.56 33.64 0.83
CA GLY A 861 -11.88 33.66 2.14
C GLY A 861 -10.92 32.47 2.32
N ASN A 862 -10.85 31.57 1.35
CA ASN A 862 -10.08 30.32 1.45
C ASN A 862 -8.66 30.50 0.91
N THR A 863 -7.93 31.45 1.50
CA THR A 863 -6.60 31.89 1.04
C THR A 863 -5.45 31.46 1.96
N HIS A 864 -5.75 30.72 3.04
CA HIS A 864 -4.74 30.25 3.99
C HIS A 864 -3.77 29.29 3.29
N GLY A 865 -2.47 29.56 3.39
CA GLY A 865 -1.42 28.74 2.78
C GLY A 865 -1.03 29.07 1.33
N THR A 866 -1.70 30.00 0.66
CA THR A 866 -1.47 30.33 -0.76
C THR A 866 0.01 30.60 -1.10
N GLY A 867 0.73 31.32 -0.25
CA GLY A 867 2.16 31.60 -0.42
C GLY A 867 3.03 30.33 -0.39
N CYS A 868 2.89 29.52 0.67
CA CYS A 868 3.67 28.28 0.84
C CYS A 868 3.38 27.30 -0.30
N THR A 869 2.11 27.15 -0.68
CA THR A 869 1.68 26.29 -1.76
C THR A 869 2.26 26.71 -3.11
N LEU A 870 2.30 28.01 -3.42
CA LEU A 870 2.89 28.52 -4.66
C LEU A 870 4.39 28.21 -4.72
N ALA A 871 5.14 28.55 -3.67
CA ALA A 871 6.58 28.31 -3.61
C ALA A 871 6.93 26.82 -3.74
N SER A 872 6.18 25.95 -3.07
CA SER A 872 6.37 24.50 -3.12
C SER A 872 6.01 23.89 -4.47
N ALA A 873 4.97 24.39 -5.13
CA ALA A 873 4.64 23.98 -6.49
C ALA A 873 5.72 24.42 -7.50
N ILE A 874 6.30 25.62 -7.34
CA ILE A 874 7.42 26.07 -8.18
C ILE A 874 8.65 25.18 -7.99
N ALA A 875 9.00 24.86 -6.74
CA ALA A 875 10.12 23.96 -6.45
C ALA A 875 9.92 22.57 -7.06
N ALA A 876 8.68 22.05 -7.04
CA ALA A 876 8.32 20.80 -7.69
C ALA A 876 8.48 20.83 -9.21
N GLU A 877 8.08 21.92 -9.88
CA GLU A 877 8.27 22.05 -11.33
C GLU A 877 9.75 22.24 -11.71
N LEU A 878 10.53 22.97 -10.90
CA LEU A 878 11.98 23.10 -11.09
C LEU A 878 12.71 21.76 -10.94
N ALA A 879 12.30 20.93 -9.98
CA ALA A 879 12.86 19.58 -9.79
C ALA A 879 12.64 18.66 -11.00
N LYS A 880 11.58 18.90 -11.79
CA LYS A 880 11.32 18.20 -13.05
C LYS A 880 12.12 18.75 -14.24
N GLY A 881 12.91 19.81 -14.02
CA GLY A 881 13.69 20.47 -15.07
C GLY A 881 12.92 21.50 -15.89
N LEU A 882 11.73 21.97 -15.46
CA LEU A 882 11.05 23.05 -16.17
C LEU A 882 11.86 24.36 -16.10
N PRO A 883 11.95 25.13 -17.19
CA PRO A 883 12.50 26.48 -17.15
C PRO A 883 11.75 27.35 -16.14
N LEU A 884 12.45 28.29 -15.49
CA LEU A 884 11.93 29.08 -14.37
C LEU A 884 10.57 29.73 -14.67
N LEU A 885 10.44 30.45 -15.79
CA LEU A 885 9.19 31.11 -16.16
C LEU A 885 8.04 30.10 -16.32
N SER A 886 8.30 28.95 -16.95
CA SER A 886 7.33 27.86 -17.13
C SER A 886 6.94 27.22 -15.81
N ALA A 887 7.91 27.01 -14.90
CA ALA A 887 7.67 26.48 -13.57
C ALA A 887 6.76 27.43 -12.76
N VAL A 888 7.03 28.74 -12.81
CA VAL A 888 6.19 29.76 -12.16
C VAL A 888 4.79 29.81 -12.77
N ALA A 889 4.67 29.79 -14.09
CA ALA A 889 3.37 29.82 -14.77
C ALA A 889 2.52 28.59 -14.43
N ALA A 890 3.09 27.39 -14.48
CA ALA A 890 2.40 26.15 -14.18
C ALA A 890 1.93 26.07 -12.71
N ALA A 891 2.80 26.47 -11.78
CA ALA A 891 2.46 26.52 -10.35
C ALA A 891 1.34 27.52 -10.06
N ARG A 892 1.39 28.70 -10.68
CA ARG A 892 0.37 29.74 -10.55
C ARG A 892 -0.99 29.29 -11.09
N GLU A 893 -1.02 28.68 -12.27
CA GLU A 893 -2.26 28.18 -12.86
C GLU A 893 -2.91 27.12 -11.96
N ALA A 894 -2.11 26.19 -11.42
CA ALA A 894 -2.58 25.17 -10.51
C ALA A 894 -3.17 25.77 -9.22
N LEU A 895 -2.50 26.76 -8.63
CA LEU A 895 -3.00 27.44 -7.44
C LEU A 895 -4.31 28.20 -7.72
N GLN A 896 -4.40 28.93 -8.83
CA GLN A 896 -5.62 29.65 -9.19
C GLN A 896 -6.82 28.72 -9.38
N ARG A 897 -6.60 27.55 -9.97
CA ARG A 897 -7.62 26.51 -10.09
C ARG A 897 -8.08 26.05 -8.71
N ALA A 898 -7.13 25.73 -7.83
CA ALA A 898 -7.45 25.26 -6.49
C ALA A 898 -8.23 26.30 -5.67
N LEU A 899 -7.89 27.58 -5.79
CA LEU A 899 -8.64 28.67 -5.14
C LEU A 899 -10.07 28.80 -5.68
N ARG A 900 -10.26 28.72 -7.00
CA ARG A 900 -11.60 28.79 -7.61
C ARG A 900 -12.47 27.62 -7.19
N GLU A 901 -11.94 26.39 -7.28
CA GLU A 901 -12.68 25.17 -6.97
C GLU A 901 -12.95 25.04 -5.47
N SER A 902 -12.07 25.59 -4.63
CA SER A 902 -12.25 25.61 -3.18
C SER A 902 -13.07 26.79 -2.67
N ALA A 903 -13.53 27.72 -3.51
CA ALA A 903 -14.32 28.87 -3.06
C ALA A 903 -15.54 28.52 -2.17
N PRO A 904 -16.33 27.45 -2.45
CA PRO A 904 -17.45 27.07 -1.60
C PRO A 904 -17.05 26.29 -0.34
N LEU A 905 -15.78 25.90 -0.17
CA LEU A 905 -15.33 25.08 0.95
C LEU A 905 -15.52 25.83 2.28
N ALA A 906 -16.20 25.20 3.23
CA ALA A 906 -16.47 25.74 4.56
C ALA A 906 -15.68 24.98 5.63
N LEU A 907 -14.35 25.13 5.63
CA LEU A 907 -13.47 24.48 6.62
C LEU A 907 -12.85 25.50 7.58
N GLY A 908 -13.25 25.43 8.86
CA GLY A 908 -12.90 26.41 9.88
C GLY A 908 -13.71 27.71 9.80
N SER A 909 -13.61 28.53 10.85
CA SER A 909 -14.43 29.74 11.07
C SER A 909 -13.64 31.04 11.12
N GLY A 910 -12.31 30.97 10.96
CA GLY A 910 -11.48 32.17 10.94
C GLY A 910 -11.49 32.91 9.60
N VAL A 911 -10.83 34.08 9.59
CA VAL A 911 -10.86 35.03 8.47
C VAL A 911 -10.20 34.45 7.21
N GLN A 912 -9.15 33.64 7.40
CA GLN A 912 -8.50 32.93 6.31
C GLN A 912 -8.62 31.43 6.54
N ARG A 913 -9.27 30.76 5.60
CA ARG A 913 -9.53 29.32 5.64
C ARG A 913 -8.65 28.59 4.61
N PRO A 914 -8.34 27.30 4.81
CA PRO A 914 -7.58 26.53 3.84
C PRO A 914 -8.38 26.26 2.56
N PHE A 915 -7.66 25.94 1.48
CA PHE A 915 -8.21 25.42 0.23
C PHE A 915 -7.76 23.97 0.00
N HIS A 916 -8.46 23.26 -0.88
CA HIS A 916 -8.22 21.86 -1.14
C HIS A 916 -7.14 21.65 -2.22
N HIS A 917 -5.98 21.16 -1.79
CA HIS A 917 -4.76 21.11 -2.61
C HIS A 917 -4.84 20.11 -3.77
N LEU A 918 -5.71 19.09 -3.74
CA LEU A 918 -5.83 18.14 -4.86
C LEU A 918 -6.45 18.77 -6.11
N HIS A 919 -7.09 19.95 -6.01
CA HIS A 919 -7.50 20.72 -7.19
C HIS A 919 -6.29 21.30 -7.97
N MET A 920 -5.08 21.22 -7.40
CA MET A 920 -3.83 21.52 -8.10
C MET A 920 -3.31 20.36 -8.94
N LEU A 921 -3.88 19.16 -8.82
CA LEU A 921 -3.60 18.08 -9.75
C LEU A 921 -3.82 18.62 -11.16
N PRO A 922 -2.92 18.32 -12.11
CA PRO A 922 -3.20 18.64 -13.50
C PRO A 922 -4.57 18.02 -13.81
N PRO A 923 -5.50 18.78 -14.42
CA PRO A 923 -6.73 18.18 -14.91
C PRO A 923 -6.30 16.96 -15.71
N HIS A 924 -6.88 15.79 -15.44
CA HIS A 924 -6.59 14.60 -16.21
C HIS A 924 -6.52 15.05 -17.66
N ALA A 925 -5.37 14.80 -18.31
CA ALA A 925 -5.35 14.73 -19.74
C ALA A 925 -6.32 13.59 -20.07
N GLN A 926 -7.62 13.89 -20.11
CA GLN A 926 -8.41 13.35 -21.18
C GLN A 926 -7.55 13.60 -22.41
N PRO A 927 -7.17 12.57 -23.17
CA PRO A 927 -6.59 12.82 -24.47
C PRO A 927 -7.54 13.80 -25.14
N GLN A 928 -7.14 15.06 -25.27
CA GLN A 928 -7.78 15.92 -26.23
C GLN A 928 -7.54 15.18 -27.52
N PRO A 929 -8.58 14.75 -28.26
CA PRO A 929 -8.34 14.34 -29.62
C PRO A 929 -7.67 15.54 -30.26
N GLN A 930 -6.39 15.41 -30.59
CA GLN A 930 -5.75 16.38 -31.46
C GLN A 930 -6.71 16.50 -32.66
N PRO A 931 -7.19 17.70 -33.01
CA PRO A 931 -7.87 17.83 -34.26
C PRO A 931 -6.83 17.47 -35.30
N GLN A 932 -6.94 16.26 -35.87
CA GLN A 932 -6.18 15.93 -37.06
C GLN A 932 -6.52 17.03 -38.07
N PRO A 933 -5.52 17.78 -38.57
CA PRO A 933 -5.80 18.75 -39.61
C PRO A 933 -6.28 17.96 -40.83
N GLY A 934 -7.61 17.91 -41.01
CA GLY A 934 -8.25 17.19 -42.10
C GLY A 934 -9.47 16.33 -41.76
N SER A 935 -9.87 16.11 -40.50
CA SER A 935 -11.13 15.39 -40.23
C SER A 935 -12.34 16.34 -40.23
N ALA A 936 -13.27 16.12 -41.16
CA ALA A 936 -14.46 16.95 -41.38
C ALA A 936 -15.56 16.81 -40.29
N TRP A 937 -15.22 16.39 -39.07
CA TRP A 937 -16.21 16.00 -38.05
C TRP A 937 -15.94 16.69 -36.70
N GLY A 938 -16.11 18.01 -36.67
CA GLY A 938 -16.12 18.80 -35.44
C GLY A 938 -17.48 18.79 -34.73
N GLY A 939 -17.46 18.59 -33.40
CA GLY A 939 -18.47 19.07 -32.44
C GLY A 939 -19.85 18.41 -32.45
N TRP A 940 -20.02 17.29 -31.74
CA TRP A 940 -21.37 16.75 -31.45
C TRP A 940 -21.53 16.42 -29.96
N GLY A 941 -22.60 16.96 -29.37
CA GLY A 941 -23.02 16.74 -27.99
C GLY A 941 -23.81 17.93 -27.49
N LEU A 942 -25.11 17.73 -27.21
CA LEU A 942 -25.99 18.78 -26.67
C LEU A 942 -25.56 19.05 -25.22
N ARG A 943 -24.70 20.05 -25.01
CA ARG A 943 -24.19 20.39 -23.67
C ARG A 943 -25.23 21.22 -22.92
N ARG A 944 -25.35 20.99 -21.61
CA ARG A 944 -26.23 21.73 -20.67
C ARG A 944 -26.23 23.26 -20.82
N ALA A 945 -25.16 23.84 -21.36
CA ALA A 945 -24.97 25.28 -21.53
C ALA A 945 -26.02 25.97 -22.44
N ASP A 946 -26.83 25.24 -23.21
CA ASP A 946 -27.95 25.81 -23.99
C ASP A 946 -29.33 25.25 -23.57
N PRO A 947 -30.02 25.88 -22.60
CA PRO A 947 -31.37 25.52 -22.18
C PRO A 947 -32.41 25.53 -23.31
N ALA A 948 -32.22 26.35 -24.35
CA ALA A 948 -33.11 26.38 -25.50
C ALA A 948 -32.90 25.15 -26.40
N ALA A 949 -31.68 24.65 -26.53
CA ALA A 949 -31.39 23.40 -27.21
C ALA A 949 -32.01 22.20 -26.49
N VAL A 950 -31.92 22.13 -25.15
CA VAL A 950 -32.56 21.06 -24.36
C VAL A 950 -34.07 21.07 -24.58
N ARG A 951 -34.70 22.25 -24.50
CA ARG A 951 -36.14 22.41 -24.78
C ARG A 951 -36.53 21.98 -26.20
N ARG A 952 -35.70 22.21 -27.22
CA ARG A 952 -35.96 21.75 -28.60
C ARG A 952 -35.82 20.23 -28.75
N ALA A 953 -34.88 19.60 -28.03
CA ALA A 953 -34.69 18.15 -28.06
C ALA A 953 -35.91 17.39 -27.49
N MET A 954 -36.59 18.00 -26.52
CA MET A 954 -37.75 17.41 -25.82
C MET A 954 -39.03 17.22 -26.64
N ARG A 955 -39.08 17.66 -27.91
CA ARG A 955 -40.29 17.67 -28.74
C ARG A 955 -40.87 16.27 -29.00
N LEU A 956 -40.09 15.37 -29.60
CA LEU A 956 -40.47 13.97 -29.76
C LEU A 956 -39.42 13.08 -29.08
N TYR A 957 -39.77 12.59 -27.90
CA TYR A 957 -38.91 11.78 -27.07
C TYR A 957 -39.28 10.29 -27.22
N ALA A 958 -38.45 9.54 -27.93
CA ALA A 958 -38.62 8.10 -28.09
C ALA A 958 -37.99 7.32 -26.93
N VAL A 959 -38.75 6.44 -26.28
CA VAL A 959 -38.28 5.60 -25.17
C VAL A 959 -38.42 4.13 -25.56
N THR A 960 -37.32 3.39 -25.64
CA THR A 960 -37.35 1.98 -26.08
C THR A 960 -38.05 1.09 -25.05
N ASP A 961 -38.54 -0.05 -25.50
CA ASP A 961 -39.09 -1.07 -24.61
C ASP A 961 -38.85 -2.47 -25.18
N PRO A 962 -38.24 -3.39 -24.41
CA PRO A 962 -37.88 -4.71 -24.89
C PRO A 962 -39.09 -5.51 -25.38
N HIS A 963 -40.24 -5.35 -24.74
CA HIS A 963 -41.44 -6.12 -25.07
C HIS A 963 -42.06 -5.67 -26.41
N CYS A 964 -41.99 -4.37 -26.72
CA CYS A 964 -42.43 -3.83 -28.02
C CYS A 964 -41.51 -4.28 -29.17
N ASN A 965 -40.20 -4.26 -28.93
CA ASN A 965 -39.20 -4.69 -29.92
C ASN A 965 -39.29 -6.20 -30.20
N GLN A 966 -39.48 -7.01 -29.15
CA GLN A 966 -39.71 -8.46 -29.27
C GLN A 966 -40.97 -8.78 -30.08
N LYS A 967 -42.10 -8.11 -29.81
CA LYS A 967 -43.37 -8.32 -30.54
C LYS A 967 -43.25 -8.06 -32.04
N THR A 968 -42.36 -7.14 -32.42
CA THR A 968 -42.16 -6.73 -33.81
C THR A 968 -40.94 -7.37 -34.46
N GLY A 969 -40.21 -8.21 -33.73
CA GLY A 969 -39.01 -8.91 -34.21
C GLY A 969 -37.80 -8.01 -34.48
N ARG A 970 -37.78 -6.78 -33.96
CA ARG A 970 -36.74 -5.77 -34.24
C ARG A 970 -35.64 -5.81 -33.19
N SER A 971 -34.41 -5.60 -33.62
CA SER A 971 -33.30 -5.35 -32.69
C SER A 971 -33.40 -3.95 -32.06
N LEU A 972 -32.73 -3.71 -30.93
CA LEU A 972 -32.70 -2.39 -30.29
C LEU A 972 -32.19 -1.30 -31.25
N VAL A 973 -31.09 -1.59 -31.97
CA VAL A 973 -30.44 -0.65 -32.88
C VAL A 973 -31.36 -0.35 -34.08
N GLU A 974 -32.04 -1.36 -34.61
CA GLU A 974 -33.01 -1.19 -35.70
C GLU A 974 -34.20 -0.34 -35.26
N ALA A 975 -34.76 -0.60 -34.08
CA ALA A 975 -35.84 0.18 -33.51
C ALA A 975 -35.45 1.65 -33.32
N VAL A 976 -34.26 1.90 -32.76
CA VAL A 976 -33.71 3.26 -32.61
C VAL A 976 -33.51 3.94 -33.97
N THR A 977 -32.99 3.23 -34.95
CA THR A 977 -32.77 3.74 -36.31
C THR A 977 -34.09 4.22 -36.94
N LEU A 978 -35.15 3.41 -36.85
CA LEU A 978 -36.46 3.77 -37.40
C LEU A 978 -37.07 4.99 -36.69
N ALA A 979 -36.96 5.06 -35.36
CA ALA A 979 -37.45 6.20 -34.59
C ALA A 979 -36.72 7.51 -34.95
N VAL A 980 -35.40 7.46 -35.10
CA VAL A 980 -34.56 8.60 -35.49
C VAL A 980 -34.89 9.07 -36.91
N ARG A 981 -35.01 8.15 -37.89
CA ARG A 981 -35.42 8.48 -39.27
C ARG A 981 -36.83 9.06 -39.34
N GLY A 982 -37.70 8.65 -38.41
CA GLY A 982 -39.05 9.18 -38.26
C GLY A 982 -39.12 10.56 -37.60
N GLY A 983 -38.00 11.12 -37.13
CA GLY A 983 -37.94 12.46 -36.56
C GLY A 983 -38.00 12.52 -35.04
N ALA A 984 -37.66 11.42 -34.33
CA ALA A 984 -37.38 11.49 -32.90
C ALA A 984 -36.23 12.49 -32.65
N THR A 985 -36.41 13.39 -31.69
CA THR A 985 -35.43 14.43 -31.35
C THR A 985 -34.64 14.16 -30.09
N ILE A 986 -34.98 13.09 -29.38
CA ILE A 986 -34.18 12.49 -28.31
C ILE A 986 -34.59 11.03 -28.17
N VAL A 987 -33.62 10.17 -27.84
CA VAL A 987 -33.84 8.74 -27.62
C VAL A 987 -33.42 8.37 -26.20
N GLN A 988 -34.23 7.58 -25.50
CA GLN A 988 -33.84 6.92 -24.26
C GLN A 988 -33.87 5.42 -24.42
N LEU A 989 -32.76 4.78 -24.10
CA LEU A 989 -32.69 3.34 -24.05
C LEU A 989 -33.18 2.86 -22.69
N ARG A 990 -34.23 2.04 -22.71
CA ARG A 990 -34.83 1.43 -21.52
C ARG A 990 -34.96 -0.07 -21.75
N GLU A 991 -33.92 -0.78 -21.38
CA GLU A 991 -33.85 -2.25 -21.42
C GLU A 991 -33.66 -2.76 -19.99
N LYS A 992 -34.71 -3.32 -19.37
CA LYS A 992 -34.71 -3.72 -17.95
C LYS A 992 -34.28 -5.17 -17.70
N ASP A 993 -34.34 -6.00 -18.75
CA ASP A 993 -34.15 -7.46 -18.65
C ASP A 993 -32.88 -7.95 -19.36
N ILE A 994 -32.01 -7.04 -19.78
CA ILE A 994 -30.76 -7.32 -20.49
C ILE A 994 -29.56 -7.26 -19.54
N ASP A 995 -28.56 -8.11 -19.77
CA ASP A 995 -27.29 -8.07 -19.04
C ASP A 995 -26.58 -6.71 -19.23
N GLY A 996 -25.86 -6.23 -18.22
CA GLY A 996 -25.19 -4.93 -18.27
C GLY A 996 -24.15 -4.79 -19.39
N GLY A 997 -23.40 -5.86 -19.70
CA GLY A 997 -22.41 -5.86 -20.77
C GLY A 997 -23.05 -5.86 -22.16
N ASP A 998 -24.09 -6.69 -22.35
CA ASP A 998 -24.85 -6.70 -23.60
C ASP A 998 -25.63 -5.40 -23.81
N PHE A 999 -26.14 -4.81 -22.73
CA PHE A 999 -26.78 -3.50 -22.80
C PHE A 999 -25.81 -2.40 -23.20
N ALA A 1000 -24.61 -2.36 -22.60
CA ALA A 1000 -23.58 -1.39 -22.98
C ALA A 1000 -23.17 -1.54 -24.46
N ARG A 1001 -23.04 -2.77 -24.96
CA ARG A 1001 -22.74 -3.06 -26.36
C ARG A 1001 -23.83 -2.53 -27.29
N GLN A 1002 -25.09 -2.87 -27.04
CA GLN A 1002 -26.21 -2.41 -27.86
C GLN A 1002 -26.42 -0.89 -27.75
N ALA A 1003 -26.18 -0.31 -26.57
CA ALA A 1003 -26.25 1.12 -26.34
C ALA A 1003 -25.16 1.89 -27.11
N ALA A 1004 -23.94 1.35 -27.20
CA ALA A 1004 -22.86 1.94 -28.00
C ALA A 1004 -23.20 1.95 -29.50
N GLU A 1005 -23.81 0.89 -30.03
CA GLU A 1005 -24.26 0.86 -31.43
C GLU A 1005 -25.43 1.84 -31.68
N ALA A 1006 -26.43 1.88 -30.79
CA ALA A 1006 -27.51 2.85 -30.87
C ALA A 1006 -27.02 4.31 -30.79
N LEU A 1007 -25.97 4.57 -29.99
CA LEU A 1007 -25.34 5.88 -29.87
C LEU A 1007 -24.69 6.33 -31.18
N LYS A 1008 -24.08 5.43 -31.96
CA LYS A 1008 -23.54 5.76 -33.28
C LYS A 1008 -24.64 6.26 -34.22
N VAL A 1009 -25.78 5.58 -34.24
CA VAL A 1009 -26.95 5.95 -35.06
C VAL A 1009 -27.46 7.35 -34.67
N CYS A 1010 -27.60 7.59 -33.36
CA CYS A 1010 -28.09 8.85 -32.83
C CYS A 1010 -27.13 10.01 -33.15
N ARG A 1011 -25.82 9.81 -32.97
CA ARG A 1011 -24.79 10.80 -33.32
C ARG A 1011 -24.77 11.16 -34.80
N GLN A 1012 -24.95 10.18 -35.69
CA GLN A 1012 -25.02 10.43 -37.15
C GLN A 1012 -26.17 11.38 -37.54
N HIS A 1013 -27.24 11.43 -36.74
CA HIS A 1013 -28.42 12.23 -37.00
C HIS A 1013 -28.54 13.46 -36.08
N GLY A 1014 -27.52 13.72 -35.25
CA GLY A 1014 -27.54 14.83 -34.29
C GLY A 1014 -28.61 14.69 -33.20
N VAL A 1015 -29.03 13.47 -32.89
CA VAL A 1015 -30.06 13.18 -31.87
C VAL A 1015 -29.37 12.77 -30.56
N PRO A 1016 -29.65 13.41 -29.41
CA PRO A 1016 -29.10 12.99 -28.13
C PRO A 1016 -29.67 11.64 -27.68
N LEU A 1017 -28.82 10.84 -27.03
CA LEU A 1017 -29.18 9.54 -26.45
C LEU A 1017 -28.99 9.54 -24.93
N LEU A 1018 -30.04 9.13 -24.21
CA LEU A 1018 -30.04 8.98 -22.76
C LEU A 1018 -30.16 7.50 -22.36
N ILE A 1019 -29.57 7.14 -21.22
CA ILE A 1019 -29.78 5.81 -20.61
C ILE A 1019 -30.76 5.92 -19.45
N ASN A 1020 -31.72 5.00 -19.40
CA ASN A 1020 -32.70 4.90 -18.32
C ASN A 1020 -32.09 4.18 -17.10
N ASP A 1021 -32.14 4.80 -15.92
CA ASP A 1021 -31.78 4.29 -14.58
C ASP A 1021 -30.27 3.96 -14.38
N ARG A 1022 -29.61 3.40 -15.40
CA ARG A 1022 -28.24 2.85 -15.38
C ARG A 1022 -27.17 3.92 -15.66
N VAL A 1023 -26.82 4.68 -14.62
CA VAL A 1023 -25.77 5.73 -14.68
C VAL A 1023 -24.40 5.17 -15.05
N ASP A 1024 -24.09 3.96 -14.58
CA ASP A 1024 -22.90 3.20 -14.91
C ASP A 1024 -22.77 2.94 -16.42
N VAL A 1025 -23.86 2.51 -17.07
CA VAL A 1025 -23.88 2.25 -18.52
C VAL A 1025 -23.74 3.56 -19.31
N ALA A 1026 -24.41 4.63 -18.88
CA ALA A 1026 -24.31 5.94 -19.51
C ALA A 1026 -22.87 6.49 -19.54
N LEU A 1027 -22.16 6.34 -18.42
CA LEU A 1027 -20.77 6.73 -18.30
C LEU A 1027 -19.85 5.84 -19.15
N ALA A 1028 -20.08 4.53 -19.13
CA ALA A 1028 -19.28 3.55 -19.87
C ALA A 1028 -19.34 3.76 -21.39
N VAL A 1029 -20.53 4.04 -21.95
CA VAL A 1029 -20.70 4.22 -23.40
C VAL A 1029 -20.52 5.67 -23.88
N GLY A 1030 -20.39 6.62 -22.96
CA GLY A 1030 -20.31 8.04 -23.28
C GLY A 1030 -21.61 8.62 -23.85
N ALA A 1031 -22.75 8.23 -23.25
CA ALA A 1031 -24.07 8.76 -23.60
C ALA A 1031 -24.19 10.26 -23.26
N ASP A 1032 -25.16 10.95 -23.88
CA ASP A 1032 -25.39 12.39 -23.70
C ASP A 1032 -26.00 12.73 -22.32
N GLY A 1033 -26.58 11.72 -21.65
CA GLY A 1033 -27.11 11.88 -20.31
C GLY A 1033 -27.88 10.66 -19.79
N VAL A 1034 -28.60 10.88 -18.70
CA VAL A 1034 -29.39 9.86 -17.99
C VAL A 1034 -30.77 10.38 -17.64
N HIS A 1035 -31.71 9.47 -17.49
CA HIS A 1035 -33.02 9.76 -16.93
C HIS A 1035 -33.29 8.79 -15.79
N VAL A 1036 -33.75 9.33 -14.65
CA VAL A 1036 -34.02 8.57 -13.42
C VAL A 1036 -35.43 8.82 -12.89
N GLY A 1037 -36.02 7.80 -12.28
CA GLY A 1037 -37.28 7.86 -11.55
C GLY A 1037 -37.11 8.09 -10.05
N GLN A 1038 -38.24 8.17 -9.35
CA GLN A 1038 -38.29 8.45 -7.90
C GLN A 1038 -37.73 7.32 -7.02
N SER A 1039 -37.68 6.09 -7.54
CA SER A 1039 -37.16 4.90 -6.84
C SER A 1039 -35.73 4.54 -7.24
N ASP A 1040 -35.12 5.32 -8.12
CA ASP A 1040 -33.76 5.09 -8.62
C ASP A 1040 -32.76 5.93 -7.80
N LEU A 1041 -31.50 6.02 -8.26
CA LEU A 1041 -30.50 6.85 -7.61
C LEU A 1041 -30.98 8.31 -7.46
N PRO A 1042 -30.81 8.95 -6.29
CA PRO A 1042 -31.25 10.33 -6.07
C PRO A 1042 -30.64 11.29 -7.10
N ALA A 1043 -31.45 12.20 -7.65
CA ALA A 1043 -31.04 13.10 -8.73
C ALA A 1043 -29.77 13.93 -8.39
N ALA A 1044 -29.60 14.35 -7.14
CA ALA A 1044 -28.41 15.09 -6.70
C ALA A 1044 -27.13 14.22 -6.77
N THR A 1045 -27.24 12.94 -6.35
CA THR A 1045 -26.16 11.95 -6.46
C THR A 1045 -25.83 11.69 -7.93
N VAL A 1046 -26.85 11.49 -8.77
CA VAL A 1046 -26.66 11.29 -10.21
C VAL A 1046 -25.95 12.49 -10.84
N ARG A 1047 -26.36 13.72 -10.49
CA ARG A 1047 -25.70 14.95 -10.96
C ARG A 1047 -24.23 15.00 -10.57
N ALA A 1048 -23.89 14.64 -9.34
CA ALA A 1048 -22.49 14.57 -8.89
C ALA A 1048 -21.68 13.56 -9.72
N MET A 1049 -22.28 12.42 -10.09
CA MET A 1049 -21.63 11.37 -10.89
C MET A 1049 -21.44 11.75 -12.36
N ILE A 1050 -22.46 12.29 -13.04
CA ILE A 1050 -22.40 12.55 -14.49
C ILE A 1050 -21.71 13.88 -14.85
N GLY A 1051 -21.47 14.72 -13.85
CA GLY A 1051 -20.83 16.02 -13.98
C GLY A 1051 -21.76 17.13 -14.46
N PRO A 1052 -21.24 18.36 -14.60
CA PRO A 1052 -22.05 19.55 -14.87
C PRO A 1052 -22.54 19.68 -16.32
N SER A 1053 -22.05 18.85 -17.25
CA SER A 1053 -22.25 19.05 -18.70
C SER A 1053 -23.28 18.14 -19.36
N ARG A 1054 -23.51 16.93 -18.79
CA ARG A 1054 -24.43 15.92 -19.30
C ARG A 1054 -25.88 16.19 -18.88
N ILE A 1055 -26.82 15.68 -19.68
CA ILE A 1055 -28.26 15.89 -19.47
C ILE A 1055 -28.76 15.00 -18.32
N LEU A 1056 -29.49 15.57 -17.37
CA LEU A 1056 -30.21 14.86 -16.31
C LEU A 1056 -31.73 15.05 -16.46
N GLY A 1057 -32.44 13.96 -16.74
CA GLY A 1057 -33.89 13.89 -16.69
C GLY A 1057 -34.41 13.27 -15.40
N VAL A 1058 -35.51 13.79 -14.85
CA VAL A 1058 -36.15 13.22 -13.65
C VAL A 1058 -37.64 13.04 -13.88
N SER A 1059 -38.17 11.85 -13.58
CA SER A 1059 -39.61 11.60 -13.61
C SER A 1059 -40.32 12.20 -12.40
N VAL A 1060 -41.44 12.89 -12.60
CA VAL A 1060 -42.23 13.56 -11.55
C VAL A 1060 -43.73 13.38 -11.76
N LYS A 1061 -44.51 13.48 -10.69
CA LYS A 1061 -45.98 13.42 -10.67
C LYS A 1061 -46.63 14.63 -10.01
N THR A 1062 -45.90 15.36 -9.17
CA THR A 1062 -46.45 16.47 -8.39
C THR A 1062 -45.62 17.76 -8.55
N PRO A 1063 -46.21 18.94 -8.34
CA PRO A 1063 -45.48 20.21 -8.29
C PRO A 1063 -44.34 20.24 -7.25
N ALA A 1064 -44.48 19.49 -6.15
CA ALA A 1064 -43.45 19.40 -5.12
C ALA A 1064 -42.22 18.63 -5.61
N GLU A 1065 -42.43 17.47 -6.25
CA GLU A 1065 -41.37 16.69 -6.88
C GLU A 1065 -40.67 17.48 -7.99
N ALA A 1066 -41.41 18.27 -8.77
CA ALA A 1066 -40.84 19.14 -9.80
C ALA A 1066 -39.83 20.15 -9.23
N ARG A 1067 -40.18 20.81 -8.12
CA ARG A 1067 -39.27 21.75 -7.43
C ARG A 1067 -38.06 21.05 -6.82
N ALA A 1068 -38.25 19.88 -6.22
CA ALA A 1068 -37.17 19.09 -5.65
C ALA A 1068 -36.17 18.62 -6.73
N ALA A 1069 -36.67 18.12 -7.86
CA ALA A 1069 -35.84 17.72 -8.99
C ALA A 1069 -35.06 18.90 -9.60
N ALA A 1070 -35.69 20.08 -9.70
CA ALA A 1070 -35.02 21.30 -10.14
C ALA A 1070 -33.86 21.69 -9.20
N ALA A 1071 -34.11 21.68 -7.89
CA ALA A 1071 -33.09 21.98 -6.88
C ALA A 1071 -31.94 20.95 -6.90
N ALA A 1072 -32.24 19.69 -7.21
CA ALA A 1072 -31.26 18.62 -7.37
C ALA A 1072 -30.45 18.69 -8.69
N GLY A 1073 -30.72 19.68 -9.55
CA GLY A 1073 -29.97 19.94 -10.76
C GLY A 1073 -30.44 19.17 -12.00
N ALA A 1074 -31.72 18.82 -12.08
CA ALA A 1074 -32.35 18.31 -13.31
C ALA A 1074 -32.32 19.35 -14.44
N ASP A 1075 -32.17 18.90 -15.68
CA ASP A 1075 -32.18 19.75 -16.88
C ASP A 1075 -33.53 19.71 -17.62
N TYR A 1076 -34.32 18.65 -17.39
CA TYR A 1076 -35.72 18.55 -17.81
C TYR A 1076 -36.48 17.56 -16.93
N LEU A 1077 -37.81 17.60 -16.96
CA LEU A 1077 -38.67 16.71 -16.18
C LEU A 1077 -39.56 15.85 -17.08
N GLY A 1078 -39.75 14.58 -16.70
CA GLY A 1078 -40.75 13.69 -17.29
C GLY A 1078 -41.99 13.63 -16.42
N ALA A 1079 -43.10 14.23 -16.84
CA ALA A 1079 -44.34 14.28 -16.08
C ALA A 1079 -45.28 13.14 -16.50
N GLY A 1080 -45.61 12.21 -15.60
CA GLY A 1080 -46.50 11.09 -15.97
C GLY A 1080 -46.76 10.03 -14.89
N ALA A 1081 -47.72 9.12 -15.09
CA ALA A 1081 -48.52 8.94 -16.30
C ALA A 1081 -49.61 10.01 -16.47
N VAL A 1082 -49.71 10.63 -17.66
CA VAL A 1082 -50.71 11.69 -17.95
C VAL A 1082 -52.07 11.13 -18.34
N LEU A 1083 -52.08 10.00 -19.05
CA LEU A 1083 -53.27 9.25 -19.44
C LEU A 1083 -53.08 7.74 -19.11
N PRO A 1084 -54.16 6.94 -19.02
CA PRO A 1084 -54.04 5.50 -18.82
C PRO A 1084 -53.11 4.85 -19.84
N THR A 1085 -52.25 3.94 -19.39
CA THR A 1085 -51.21 3.30 -20.20
C THR A 1085 -51.16 1.80 -19.97
N GLY A 1086 -50.93 1.03 -21.03
CA GLY A 1086 -50.79 -0.44 -20.95
C GLY A 1086 -49.39 -0.92 -20.53
N THR A 1087 -48.44 -0.02 -20.26
CA THR A 1087 -47.03 -0.37 -19.98
C THR A 1087 -46.73 -0.52 -18.49
N LYS A 1088 -47.49 0.13 -17.58
CA LYS A 1088 -47.40 0.00 -16.11
C LYS A 1088 -48.72 0.43 -15.44
N ASP A 1089 -49.14 -0.26 -14.40
CA ASP A 1089 -50.31 0.08 -13.58
C ASP A 1089 -49.98 1.28 -12.67
N THR A 1090 -50.51 2.48 -12.96
CA THR A 1090 -50.08 3.73 -12.30
C THR A 1090 -51.21 4.76 -12.18
N ASN A 1091 -51.22 5.50 -11.06
CA ASN A 1091 -52.11 6.66 -10.87
C ASN A 1091 -51.82 7.73 -11.92
N VAL A 1092 -52.90 8.16 -12.60
CA VAL A 1092 -52.88 9.11 -13.72
C VAL A 1092 -53.03 10.55 -13.19
N ILE A 1093 -52.16 11.47 -13.64
CA ILE A 1093 -52.18 12.88 -13.18
C ILE A 1093 -53.14 13.77 -13.99
N GLY A 1094 -53.54 13.36 -15.19
CA GLY A 1094 -54.42 14.12 -16.07
C GLY A 1094 -53.79 15.40 -16.66
N LEU A 1095 -54.54 16.11 -17.51
CA LEU A 1095 -54.06 17.34 -18.17
C LEU A 1095 -53.90 18.49 -17.17
N GLU A 1096 -54.80 18.63 -16.19
CA GLU A 1096 -54.68 19.64 -15.12
C GLU A 1096 -53.45 19.40 -14.23
N GLY A 1097 -53.18 18.14 -13.88
CA GLY A 1097 -51.97 17.79 -13.12
C GLY A 1097 -50.68 18.05 -13.91
N LEU A 1098 -50.69 17.79 -15.22
CA LEU A 1098 -49.58 18.13 -16.11
C LEU A 1098 -49.34 19.64 -16.15
N GLU A 1099 -50.39 20.46 -16.28
CA GLU A 1099 -50.29 21.92 -16.28
C GLU A 1099 -49.72 22.47 -14.96
N ALA A 1100 -50.13 21.91 -13.83
CA ALA A 1100 -49.60 22.27 -12.51
C ALA A 1100 -48.10 21.94 -12.37
N VAL A 1101 -47.65 20.80 -12.90
CA VAL A 1101 -46.23 20.40 -12.93
C VAL A 1101 -45.43 21.33 -13.85
N CYS A 1102 -45.93 21.62 -15.05
CA CYS A 1102 -45.30 22.55 -16.00
C CYS A 1102 -45.09 23.94 -15.38
N SER A 1103 -46.11 24.44 -14.67
CA SER A 1103 -46.05 25.74 -13.99
C SER A 1103 -45.02 25.76 -12.85
N ALA A 1104 -44.93 24.68 -12.06
CA ALA A 1104 -43.98 24.58 -10.95
C ALA A 1104 -42.52 24.34 -11.37
N ALA A 1105 -42.31 23.80 -12.58
CA ALA A 1105 -40.99 23.46 -13.10
C ALA A 1105 -40.29 24.63 -13.81
N ALA A 1106 -40.99 25.75 -14.08
CA ALA A 1106 -40.43 26.86 -14.85
C ALA A 1106 -39.11 27.39 -14.23
N PRO A 1107 -38.03 27.54 -15.03
CA PRO A 1107 -37.98 27.53 -16.50
C PRO A 1107 -37.66 26.16 -17.16
N LEU A 1108 -37.58 25.05 -16.42
CA LEU A 1108 -37.20 23.74 -16.97
C LEU A 1108 -38.24 23.22 -17.99
N PRO A 1109 -37.80 22.62 -19.11
CA PRO A 1109 -38.71 21.94 -20.01
C PRO A 1109 -39.29 20.68 -19.36
N VAL A 1110 -40.59 20.49 -19.54
CA VAL A 1110 -41.33 19.29 -19.09
C VAL A 1110 -41.77 18.49 -20.30
N VAL A 1111 -41.65 17.16 -20.26
CA VAL A 1111 -42.14 16.22 -21.27
C VAL A 1111 -43.25 15.38 -20.67
N ALA A 1112 -44.37 15.28 -21.36
CA ALA A 1112 -45.49 14.44 -20.93
C ALA A 1112 -45.22 12.96 -21.24
N ILE A 1113 -45.41 12.08 -20.26
CA ILE A 1113 -45.13 10.64 -20.35
C ILE A 1113 -46.39 9.85 -19.97
N GLY A 1114 -46.64 8.74 -20.65
CA GLY A 1114 -47.69 7.77 -20.31
C GLY A 1114 -49.05 8.05 -20.95
N GLY A 1115 -49.51 7.12 -21.80
CA GLY A 1115 -50.81 7.16 -22.47
C GLY A 1115 -50.93 8.15 -23.64
N VAL A 1116 -49.82 8.73 -24.08
CA VAL A 1116 -49.76 9.69 -25.18
C VAL A 1116 -49.65 8.98 -26.54
N SER A 1117 -50.47 9.40 -27.49
CA SER A 1117 -50.58 8.88 -28.87
C SER A 1117 -50.80 10.03 -29.85
N ALA A 1118 -50.79 9.75 -31.16
CA ALA A 1118 -51.04 10.78 -32.17
C ALA A 1118 -52.42 11.45 -32.05
N ALA A 1119 -53.40 10.77 -31.43
CA ALA A 1119 -54.75 11.30 -31.25
C ALA A 1119 -54.86 12.35 -30.13
N ASN A 1120 -53.98 12.30 -29.13
CA ASN A 1120 -54.06 13.15 -27.92
C ASN A 1120 -52.78 13.98 -27.65
N ALA A 1121 -51.72 13.78 -28.44
CA ALA A 1121 -50.46 14.52 -28.34
C ALA A 1121 -50.65 16.04 -28.43
N GLY A 1122 -51.55 16.50 -29.30
CA GLY A 1122 -51.82 17.93 -29.48
C GLY A 1122 -52.45 18.59 -28.25
N ASP A 1123 -53.41 17.93 -27.59
CA ASP A 1123 -53.99 18.40 -26.32
C ASP A 1123 -52.95 18.39 -25.20
N THR A 1124 -52.11 17.34 -25.16
CA THR A 1124 -51.06 17.18 -24.15
C THR A 1124 -50.03 18.30 -24.23
N VAL A 1125 -49.57 18.65 -25.43
CA VAL A 1125 -48.64 19.78 -25.65
C VAL A 1125 -49.28 21.12 -25.30
N ARG A 1126 -50.58 21.29 -25.59
CA ARG A 1126 -51.32 22.51 -25.23
C ARG A 1126 -51.46 22.74 -23.72
N ALA A 1127 -51.27 21.72 -22.89
CA ALA A 1127 -51.19 21.84 -21.42
C ALA A 1127 -49.85 22.41 -20.92
N GLY A 1128 -48.96 22.85 -21.81
CA GLY A 1128 -47.76 23.62 -21.47
C GLY A 1128 -46.43 22.85 -21.46
N CYS A 1129 -46.43 21.57 -21.84
CA CYS A 1129 -45.21 20.77 -21.92
C CYS A 1129 -44.40 21.07 -23.21
N ALA A 1130 -43.08 20.87 -23.17
CA ALA A 1130 -42.17 21.10 -24.29
C ALA A 1130 -42.25 20.03 -25.39
N GLY A 1131 -42.89 18.89 -25.10
CA GLY A 1131 -43.12 17.78 -26.01
C GLY A 1131 -43.63 16.54 -25.29
N ILE A 1132 -43.52 15.39 -25.95
CA ILE A 1132 -44.09 14.12 -25.49
C ILE A 1132 -43.04 13.00 -25.49
N ALA A 1133 -43.11 12.11 -24.51
CA ALA A 1133 -42.34 10.87 -24.47
C ALA A 1133 -43.25 9.67 -24.76
N VAL A 1134 -42.84 8.85 -25.74
CA VAL A 1134 -43.66 7.79 -26.31
C VAL A 1134 -42.87 6.49 -26.39
N VAL A 1135 -43.56 5.40 -26.03
CA VAL A 1135 -43.04 4.02 -26.06
C VAL A 1135 -43.78 3.24 -27.15
N SER A 1136 -44.97 2.70 -26.82
CA SER A 1136 -45.74 1.80 -27.68
C SER A 1136 -46.25 2.48 -28.96
N ALA A 1137 -46.53 3.78 -28.92
CA ALA A 1137 -46.99 4.52 -30.09
C ALA A 1137 -45.96 4.57 -31.24
N ILE A 1138 -44.68 4.30 -30.95
CA ILE A 1138 -43.61 4.13 -31.96
C ILE A 1138 -43.24 2.64 -32.06
N PHE A 1139 -42.82 2.03 -30.96
CA PHE A 1139 -42.14 0.73 -31.01
C PHE A 1139 -43.09 -0.47 -31.16
N ALA A 1140 -44.38 -0.31 -30.86
CA ALA A 1140 -45.37 -1.36 -31.12
C ALA A 1140 -46.06 -1.23 -32.49
N ALA A 1141 -45.74 -0.19 -33.27
CA ALA A 1141 -46.28 -0.02 -34.61
C ALA A 1141 -45.58 -0.94 -35.63
N GLU A 1142 -46.33 -1.42 -36.63
CA GLU A 1142 -45.76 -2.14 -37.79
C GLU A 1142 -44.84 -1.22 -38.63
N ASP A 1143 -45.17 0.07 -38.72
CA ASP A 1143 -44.32 1.11 -39.30
C ASP A 1143 -43.89 2.12 -38.23
N ALA A 1144 -42.77 1.83 -37.56
CA ALA A 1144 -42.22 2.69 -36.51
C ALA A 1144 -41.72 4.05 -37.03
N GLU A 1145 -41.20 4.10 -38.27
CA GLU A 1145 -40.71 5.35 -38.88
C GLU A 1145 -41.88 6.28 -39.21
N GLY A 1146 -42.93 5.76 -39.84
CA GLY A 1146 -44.15 6.52 -40.16
C GLY A 1146 -44.91 6.96 -38.90
N ALA A 1147 -44.95 6.11 -37.86
CA ALA A 1147 -45.57 6.46 -36.58
C ALA A 1147 -44.84 7.62 -35.87
N ALA A 1148 -43.50 7.56 -35.79
CA ALA A 1148 -42.68 8.64 -35.26
C ALA A 1148 -42.88 9.95 -36.06
N ARG A 1149 -42.94 9.86 -37.40
CA ARG A 1149 -43.17 11.03 -38.28
C ARG A 1149 -44.52 11.69 -38.03
N LYS A 1150 -45.59 10.89 -37.90
CA LYS A 1150 -46.93 11.38 -37.59
C LYS A 1150 -46.98 12.10 -36.24
N LEU A 1151 -46.37 11.50 -35.20
CA LEU A 1151 -46.29 12.11 -33.87
C LEU A 1151 -45.51 13.43 -33.91
N ARG A 1152 -44.39 13.46 -34.65
CA ARG A 1152 -43.56 14.65 -34.79
C ARG A 1152 -44.34 15.82 -35.39
N THR A 1153 -45.10 15.57 -36.46
CA THR A 1153 -45.95 16.60 -37.10
C THR A 1153 -46.98 17.16 -36.15
N VAL A 1154 -47.69 16.31 -35.40
CA VAL A 1154 -48.73 16.74 -34.44
C VAL A 1154 -48.13 17.62 -33.33
N VAL A 1155 -46.96 17.24 -32.80
CA VAL A 1155 -46.26 18.02 -31.76
C VAL A 1155 -45.82 19.38 -32.31
N ASP A 1156 -45.19 19.41 -33.49
CA ASP A 1156 -44.70 20.66 -34.10
C ASP A 1156 -45.85 21.62 -34.43
N GLU A 1157 -47.00 21.12 -34.91
CA GLU A 1157 -48.20 21.93 -35.13
C GLU A 1157 -48.75 22.53 -33.83
N ALA A 1158 -48.79 21.75 -32.76
CA ALA A 1158 -49.29 22.23 -31.46
C ALA A 1158 -48.38 23.30 -30.87
N LEU A 1159 -47.05 23.11 -30.92
CA LEU A 1159 -46.07 24.10 -30.47
C LEU A 1159 -46.10 25.38 -31.34
N GLY A 1160 -46.30 25.24 -32.66
CA GLY A 1160 -46.38 26.37 -33.59
C GLY A 1160 -47.64 27.24 -33.42
N ARG A 1161 -48.78 26.65 -33.01
CA ARG A 1161 -50.01 27.40 -32.69
C ARG A 1161 -49.95 28.07 -31.32
N ALA A 1162 -49.30 27.46 -30.33
CA ALA A 1162 -49.10 28.04 -29.00
C ALA A 1162 -48.28 29.35 -29.05
N SER A 1163 -47.28 29.45 -29.95
CA SER A 1163 -46.52 30.70 -30.18
C SER A 1163 -47.32 31.85 -30.82
N ARG A 1164 -48.51 31.58 -31.42
CA ARG A 1164 -49.37 32.61 -32.03
C ARG A 1164 -50.52 33.08 -31.14
N VAL A 1165 -50.77 32.40 -30.01
CA VAL A 1165 -51.85 32.74 -29.06
C VAL A 1165 -51.33 33.62 -27.90
N CYS A 1166 -50.01 33.71 -27.72
CA CYS A 1166 -49.35 34.56 -26.71
C CYS A 1166 -48.63 35.79 -27.31
N SER A 1167 -48.96 36.20 -28.54
CA SER A 1167 -48.47 37.44 -29.17
C SER A 1167 -49.55 38.51 -29.23
#